data_AF-A0A940KWQ1-F1
#
_entry.id   AF-A0A940KWQ1-F1
#
_cell.length_a   1.000
_cell.length_b   1.000
_cell.length_c   1.000
_cell.angle_alpha   90.00
_cell.angle_beta   90.00
_cell.angle_gamma   90.00
#
_symmetry.space_group_name_H-M   'P 1'
#
loop_
_entity.id
_entity.type
_entity.pdbx_description
1 polymer ?
#
loop_
_entity_poly.entity_id
_entity_poly.type
_entity_poly.pdbx_seq_one_letter_code
_entity_poly.pdbx_strand_id
1 'polypeptide(L)'
;MSCCRSLAVAGLCLFAAASELHARDPLTLAVTVSTDLTPGSCGDAQSLHVTAGDPVNFCYTITNASPDDLAFHTLRDDVNGVLLLDHAADVPAGQSFQYNDVRIVGASQTLTSTWTAATALADYATAVNDPDRLFADGFDGGAAPPNYAFEDISATGTDLGLDDDGEATAQIGFDVSFYGVTSDVVRVGNNGAMLFGVDSGEVGYGNLVLPNATLGPAILPFWDDFAATSGGVFAQTLGEAPNRRFVVQWNQRPHYVSSGTATDPATFEATLYEGSNAIVFQYADVDMDGEEFDGGLSATIGLNQGARANQYSYDTAAVAAGDAIRFVPTPVTSYSASAVVTITAGSPDIVVNPASLSATVAAGAATQIQLGIGNDGDADLVWSLTEAAAPTLRSRAPAASSTAGADAPTSSYAPRSAASSLWPADKAGDGLAGADVPAFGVNLNSIEGNTLVGLDAAHPGSTTPIGAIERTLVGGAFLDGDFGTLYALDFDSGELVRVNTADAGVEAVGVATTVNGEDWSGLALDPASGTLYASSTLMSGGISSTLYTIDPATGAATPIGPISAGGRIIEIAADVGGQLYGVDIAGDALVAIDKAGGAGSPIGALGFNAEFAEGLDFDPSTNVLYFAAVNDESVFSQPGQMYTIDTTTGHATLVGGISADPAAAQIAAFAIALPSSPCAVPSDIPWLSAATTSGTIAAGASTPVEIDLDAGALGAGTYTATLCVRSNDADRRIVVVPVSLTVE
;
A
#
# COMPACT_ATOMS: atom_id res chain seq x y z
N MET A 1 -11.07 2.02 -92.16
CA MET A 1 -9.68 1.59 -92.42
C MET A 1 -9.26 0.86 -91.14
N SER A 2 -9.13 -0.48 -91.11
CA SER A 2 -8.06 -1.32 -91.72
C SER A 2 -6.69 -1.04 -91.08
N CYS A 3 -5.92 -2.02 -90.58
CA CYS A 3 -6.07 -3.48 -90.41
C CYS A 3 -5.17 -3.90 -89.19
N CYS A 4 -5.58 -4.77 -88.25
CA CYS A 4 -5.81 -6.23 -88.34
C CYS A 4 -4.55 -7.12 -88.46
N ARG A 5 -4.12 -7.71 -87.33
CA ARG A 5 -3.43 -9.02 -87.12
C ARG A 5 -3.05 -9.20 -85.63
N SER A 6 -3.02 -10.39 -85.00
CA SER A 6 -3.78 -11.65 -85.17
C SER A 6 -3.38 -12.71 -84.11
N LEU A 7 -4.36 -13.26 -83.36
CA LEU A 7 -4.32 -14.55 -82.59
C LEU A 7 -3.24 -14.65 -81.46
N ALA A 8 -3.37 -15.43 -80.37
CA ALA A 8 -4.45 -16.17 -79.65
C ALA A 8 -3.88 -16.44 -78.20
N VAL A 9 -4.41 -17.22 -77.25
CA VAL A 9 -5.43 -18.29 -77.13
C VAL A 9 -6.26 -18.05 -75.82
N ALA A 10 -6.89 -19.06 -75.22
CA ALA A 10 -7.73 -18.98 -74.02
C ALA A 10 -7.05 -19.44 -72.71
N GLY A 11 -7.60 -19.04 -71.55
CA GLY A 11 -7.08 -19.39 -70.22
C GLY A 11 -8.00 -18.99 -69.05
N LEU A 12 -9.27 -19.41 -69.06
CA LEU A 12 -10.15 -19.40 -67.88
C LEU A 12 -9.65 -20.43 -66.84
N CYS A 13 -9.91 -20.34 -65.52
CA CYS A 13 -10.64 -19.35 -64.73
C CYS A 13 -10.20 -19.46 -63.25
N LEU A 14 -10.03 -18.34 -62.52
CA LEU A 14 -10.10 -18.37 -61.06
C LEU A 14 -10.46 -16.98 -60.50
N PHE A 15 -11.75 -16.77 -60.22
CA PHE A 15 -12.20 -15.63 -59.43
C PHE A 15 -11.87 -15.90 -57.95
N ALA A 16 -10.69 -15.47 -57.51
CA ALA A 16 -10.51 -15.12 -56.10
C ALA A 16 -11.15 -13.75 -55.89
N ALA A 17 -12.15 -13.65 -55.03
CA ALA A 17 -12.70 -12.36 -54.64
C ALA A 17 -11.64 -11.62 -53.81
N ALA A 18 -11.24 -10.44 -54.27
CA ALA A 18 -10.55 -9.48 -53.42
C ALA A 18 -11.60 -8.88 -52.46
N SER A 19 -11.97 -9.66 -51.44
CA SER A 19 -12.70 -9.15 -50.28
C SER A 19 -11.84 -8.07 -49.64
N GLU A 20 -12.44 -6.92 -49.36
CA GLU A 20 -11.78 -5.80 -48.70
C GLU A 20 -11.25 -6.26 -47.33
N LEU A 21 -9.93 -6.49 -47.24
CA LEU A 21 -9.28 -6.60 -45.94
C LEU A 21 -9.44 -5.25 -45.26
N HIS A 22 -10.41 -5.19 -44.35
CA HIS A 22 -10.27 -4.32 -43.19
C HIS A 22 -8.94 -4.72 -42.55
N ALA A 23 -8.02 -3.77 -42.43
CA ALA A 23 -6.82 -3.98 -41.63
C ALA A 23 -7.29 -4.39 -40.24
N ARG A 24 -6.82 -5.54 -39.74
CA ARG A 24 -7.07 -5.90 -38.35
C ARG A 24 -6.27 -4.95 -37.48
N ASP A 25 -6.85 -4.56 -36.36
CA ASP A 25 -6.16 -3.75 -35.37
C ASP A 25 -4.88 -4.50 -34.94
N PRO A 26 -3.70 -3.85 -34.98
CA PRO A 26 -2.41 -4.53 -34.79
C PRO A 26 -2.21 -5.07 -33.36
N LEU A 27 -2.98 -4.55 -32.41
CA LEU A 27 -3.15 -5.08 -31.07
C LEU A 27 -4.65 -5.18 -30.80
N THR A 28 -5.11 -6.28 -30.21
CA THR A 28 -6.46 -6.39 -29.66
C THR A 28 -6.41 -6.76 -28.20
N LEU A 29 -7.20 -6.09 -27.36
CA LEU A 29 -7.36 -6.39 -25.93
C LEU A 29 -8.74 -7.02 -25.70
N ALA A 30 -8.76 -8.14 -24.99
CA ALA A 30 -9.95 -8.68 -24.34
C ALA A 30 -9.79 -8.56 -22.82
N VAL A 31 -10.85 -8.15 -22.13
CA VAL A 31 -10.91 -8.15 -20.67
C VAL A 31 -12.14 -8.92 -20.23
N THR A 32 -11.97 -9.82 -19.26
CA THR A 32 -13.05 -10.57 -18.62
C THR A 32 -12.93 -10.52 -17.10
N VAL A 33 -14.03 -10.82 -16.41
CA VAL A 33 -14.16 -10.75 -14.95
C VAL A 33 -14.73 -12.05 -14.39
N SER A 34 -14.24 -12.50 -13.24
CA SER A 34 -14.62 -13.77 -12.61
C SER A 34 -14.47 -13.74 -11.09
N THR A 35 -15.29 -14.54 -10.38
CA THR A 35 -15.06 -14.87 -8.97
C THR A 35 -14.19 -16.13 -8.78
N ASP A 36 -13.72 -16.76 -9.86
CA ASP A 36 -12.66 -17.77 -9.79
C ASP A 36 -11.30 -17.10 -9.62
N LEU A 37 -10.69 -17.30 -8.46
CA LEU A 37 -9.40 -16.72 -8.07
C LEU A 37 -8.21 -17.66 -8.34
N THR A 38 -8.44 -18.79 -9.03
CA THR A 38 -7.37 -19.75 -9.35
C THR A 38 -6.27 -19.06 -10.18
N PRO A 39 -4.99 -19.09 -9.75
CA PRO A 39 -3.92 -18.36 -10.45
C PRO A 39 -3.83 -18.70 -11.95
N GLY A 40 -3.95 -17.67 -12.79
CA GLY A 40 -3.91 -17.81 -14.25
C GLY A 40 -5.23 -18.29 -14.90
N SER A 41 -6.32 -18.48 -14.14
CA SER A 41 -7.63 -18.74 -14.74
C SER A 41 -8.31 -17.44 -15.22
N CYS A 42 -9.24 -17.57 -16.16
CA CYS A 42 -10.02 -16.46 -16.70
C CYS A 42 -11.48 -16.90 -16.89
N GLY A 43 -12.41 -16.04 -16.49
CA GLY A 43 -13.82 -16.15 -16.89
C GLY A 43 -14.04 -15.71 -18.35
N ASP A 44 -15.26 -15.86 -18.84
CA ASP A 44 -15.72 -15.37 -20.14
C ASP A 44 -16.67 -14.16 -20.04
N ALA A 45 -17.04 -13.76 -18.82
CA ALA A 45 -17.97 -12.66 -18.58
C ALA A 45 -17.31 -11.28 -18.77
N GLN A 46 -18.02 -10.36 -19.43
CA GLN A 46 -17.67 -8.93 -19.50
C GLN A 46 -18.46 -8.07 -18.50
N SER A 47 -19.39 -8.70 -17.77
CA SER A 47 -20.16 -8.07 -16.70
C SER A 47 -20.37 -9.05 -15.55
N LEU A 48 -20.14 -8.61 -14.31
CA LEU A 48 -20.24 -9.44 -13.11
C LEU A 48 -21.11 -8.75 -12.04
N HIS A 49 -21.87 -9.55 -11.28
CA HIS A 49 -22.54 -9.12 -10.05
C HIS A 49 -21.83 -9.74 -8.85
N VAL A 50 -21.53 -8.94 -7.84
CA VAL A 50 -20.82 -9.35 -6.61
C VAL A 50 -21.36 -8.62 -5.38
N THR A 51 -20.96 -9.07 -4.20
CA THR A 51 -21.08 -8.31 -2.94
C THR A 51 -20.02 -7.21 -2.91
N ALA A 52 -20.34 -6.06 -2.33
CA ALA A 52 -19.32 -5.07 -1.98
C ALA A 52 -18.31 -5.70 -1.00
N GLY A 53 -17.03 -5.68 -1.36
CA GLY A 53 -15.98 -6.36 -0.60
C GLY A 53 -15.58 -7.75 -1.13
N ASP A 54 -16.24 -8.28 -2.17
CA ASP A 54 -15.81 -9.52 -2.82
C ASP A 54 -14.54 -9.31 -3.69
N PRO A 55 -13.60 -10.28 -3.70
CA PRO A 55 -12.50 -10.32 -4.66
C PRO A 55 -12.98 -10.69 -6.07
N VAL A 56 -12.50 -9.96 -7.08
CA VAL A 56 -12.73 -10.28 -8.49
C VAL A 56 -11.40 -10.41 -9.23
N ASN A 57 -11.27 -11.50 -9.97
CA ASN A 57 -10.22 -11.75 -10.94
C ASN A 57 -10.55 -11.07 -12.27
N PHE A 58 -9.81 -10.01 -12.60
CA PHE A 58 -9.80 -9.34 -13.90
C PHE A 58 -8.71 -9.97 -14.77
N CYS A 59 -9.12 -10.61 -15.87
CA CYS A 59 -8.23 -11.22 -16.83
C CYS A 59 -8.08 -10.34 -18.07
N TYR A 60 -6.87 -9.86 -18.31
CA TYR A 60 -6.48 -9.02 -19.44
C TYR A 60 -5.70 -9.86 -20.44
N THR A 61 -6.29 -10.16 -21.59
CA THR A 61 -5.63 -10.89 -22.68
C THR A 61 -5.41 -9.98 -23.87
N ILE A 62 -4.15 -9.71 -24.22
CA ILE A 62 -3.81 -9.11 -25.51
C ILE A 62 -3.52 -10.19 -26.56
N THR A 63 -3.79 -9.86 -27.83
CA THR A 63 -3.27 -10.59 -28.99
C THR A 63 -2.52 -9.60 -29.88
N ASN A 64 -1.26 -9.93 -30.18
CA ASN A 64 -0.45 -9.21 -31.15
C ASN A 64 -0.83 -9.69 -32.57
N ALA A 65 -1.48 -8.82 -33.34
CA ALA A 65 -1.81 -9.06 -34.75
C ALA A 65 -0.93 -8.22 -35.71
N SER A 66 0.06 -7.53 -35.17
CA SER A 66 1.05 -6.74 -35.91
C SER A 66 2.12 -7.63 -36.56
N PRO A 67 2.98 -7.09 -37.45
CA PRO A 67 4.11 -7.84 -38.00
C PRO A 67 5.35 -7.83 -37.08
N ASP A 68 5.30 -7.08 -35.98
CA ASP A 68 6.43 -6.80 -35.09
C ASP A 68 6.32 -7.60 -33.80
N ASP A 69 7.45 -8.01 -33.22
CA ASP A 69 7.48 -8.63 -31.89
C ASP A 69 7.46 -7.51 -30.83
N LEU A 70 6.51 -7.57 -29.90
CA LEU A 70 6.28 -6.53 -28.88
C LEU A 70 6.91 -7.00 -27.57
N ALA A 71 7.76 -6.17 -26.95
CA ALA A 71 8.59 -6.56 -25.81
C ALA A 71 8.26 -5.80 -24.52
N PHE A 72 7.54 -4.68 -24.60
CA PHE A 72 7.23 -3.82 -23.45
C PHE A 72 5.75 -3.46 -23.39
N HIS A 73 5.17 -3.58 -22.20
CA HIS A 73 3.72 -3.55 -21.98
C HIS A 73 3.32 -2.63 -20.83
N THR A 74 2.44 -1.67 -21.12
CA THR A 74 1.83 -0.77 -20.12
C THR A 74 0.31 -0.96 -20.16
N LEU A 75 -0.28 -1.32 -19.01
CA LEU A 75 -1.72 -1.49 -18.82
C LEU A 75 -2.23 -0.42 -17.85
N ARG A 76 -3.29 0.28 -18.25
CA ARG A 76 -3.98 1.28 -17.45
C ARG A 76 -5.48 1.05 -17.46
N ASP A 77 -6.19 1.47 -16.40
CA ASP A 77 -7.63 1.64 -16.45
C ASP A 77 -8.06 3.00 -15.85
N ASP A 78 -9.28 3.42 -16.17
CA ASP A 78 -9.82 4.76 -15.90
C ASP A 78 -10.28 4.99 -14.45
N VAL A 79 -10.15 3.98 -13.58
CA VAL A 79 -10.47 4.09 -12.13
C VAL A 79 -9.21 3.95 -11.28
N ASN A 80 -8.35 2.98 -11.60
CA ASN A 80 -7.20 2.57 -10.77
C ASN A 80 -5.85 3.10 -11.30
N GLY A 81 -5.82 3.74 -12.46
CA GLY A 81 -4.61 4.31 -13.03
C GLY A 81 -3.74 3.27 -13.73
N VAL A 82 -2.64 2.84 -13.11
CA VAL A 82 -1.60 2.02 -13.77
C VAL A 82 -1.46 0.65 -13.10
N LEU A 83 -1.70 -0.42 -13.86
CA LEU A 83 -1.63 -1.81 -13.39
C LEU A 83 -0.34 -2.49 -13.84
N LEU A 84 0.14 -2.17 -15.04
CA LEU A 84 1.48 -2.51 -15.53
C LEU A 84 2.13 -1.26 -16.12
N LEU A 85 3.41 -1.05 -15.82
CA LEU A 85 4.22 0.02 -16.40
C LEU A 85 5.49 -0.58 -16.99
N ASP A 86 5.70 -0.36 -18.29
CA ASP A 86 6.91 -0.75 -19.04
C ASP A 86 7.35 -2.21 -18.80
N HIS A 87 6.37 -3.11 -18.59
CA HIS A 87 6.60 -4.52 -18.24
C HIS A 87 7.25 -5.28 -19.40
N ALA A 88 8.44 -5.84 -19.16
CA ALA A 88 9.22 -6.56 -20.16
C ALA A 88 8.71 -8.01 -20.34
N ALA A 89 8.06 -8.28 -21.47
CA ALA A 89 7.60 -9.60 -21.87
C ALA A 89 7.55 -9.69 -23.40
N ASP A 90 8.22 -10.68 -23.99
CA ASP A 90 8.17 -10.89 -25.45
C ASP A 90 6.83 -11.50 -25.87
N VAL A 91 6.07 -10.78 -26.70
CA VAL A 91 4.80 -11.20 -27.32
C VAL A 91 4.96 -11.17 -28.84
N PRO A 92 5.45 -12.27 -29.46
CA PRO A 92 5.74 -12.30 -30.88
C PRO A 92 4.51 -12.13 -31.78
N ALA A 93 4.73 -11.79 -33.05
CA ALA A 93 3.68 -11.64 -34.04
C ALA A 93 2.73 -12.88 -34.09
N GLY A 94 1.44 -12.64 -33.88
CA GLY A 94 0.40 -13.68 -33.82
C GLY A 94 0.25 -14.41 -32.48
N GLN A 95 1.01 -14.06 -31.45
CA GLN A 95 0.87 -14.60 -30.09
C GLN A 95 -0.07 -13.74 -29.22
N SER A 96 -0.38 -14.27 -28.03
CA SER A 96 -1.17 -13.59 -27.00
C SER A 96 -0.45 -13.62 -25.66
N PHE A 97 -0.71 -12.62 -24.83
CA PHE A 97 -0.22 -12.53 -23.45
C PHE A 97 -1.39 -12.26 -22.52
N GLN A 98 -1.35 -12.85 -21.32
CA GLN A 98 -2.40 -12.81 -20.32
C GLN A 98 -1.83 -12.26 -19.02
N TYR A 99 -2.52 -11.30 -18.43
CA TYR A 99 -2.26 -10.78 -17.10
C TYR A 99 -3.54 -10.89 -16.26
N ASN A 100 -3.40 -11.25 -14.99
CA ASN A 100 -4.49 -11.39 -14.04
C ASN A 100 -4.27 -10.39 -12.90
N ASP A 101 -5.30 -9.62 -12.58
CA ASP A 101 -5.37 -8.69 -11.46
C ASP A 101 -6.53 -9.15 -10.56
N VAL A 102 -6.23 -9.55 -9.32
CA VAL A 102 -7.26 -9.96 -8.34
C VAL A 102 -7.39 -8.85 -7.32
N ARG A 103 -8.53 -8.16 -7.33
CA ARG A 103 -8.78 -6.98 -6.50
C ARG A 103 -10.18 -6.98 -5.89
N ILE A 104 -10.30 -6.41 -4.70
CA ILE A 104 -11.58 -6.24 -4.01
C ILE A 104 -12.42 -5.19 -4.73
N VAL A 105 -13.72 -5.46 -4.90
CA VAL A 105 -14.66 -4.49 -5.48
C VAL A 105 -15.58 -3.93 -4.39
N GLY A 106 -15.22 -2.76 -3.85
CA GLY A 106 -16.02 -2.06 -2.84
C GLY A 106 -17.28 -1.35 -3.38
N ALA A 107 -17.37 -1.11 -4.69
CA ALA A 107 -18.47 -0.37 -5.30
C ALA A 107 -18.71 -0.77 -6.78
N SER A 108 -19.94 -0.54 -7.26
CA SER A 108 -20.30 -0.71 -8.67
C SER A 108 -19.47 0.22 -9.58
N GLN A 109 -18.84 -0.35 -10.60
CA GLN A 109 -17.89 0.35 -11.49
C GLN A 109 -17.95 -0.16 -12.94
N THR A 110 -17.84 0.76 -13.90
CA THR A 110 -17.54 0.46 -15.30
C THR A 110 -16.11 0.91 -15.56
N LEU A 111 -15.29 0.01 -16.11
CA LEU A 111 -13.85 0.19 -16.28
C LEU A 111 -13.50 0.16 -17.76
N THR A 112 -12.89 1.23 -18.26
CA THR A 112 -12.22 1.30 -19.57
C THR A 112 -10.74 1.04 -19.39
N SER A 113 -10.29 -0.15 -19.76
CA SER A 113 -8.88 -0.51 -19.68
C SER A 113 -8.20 -0.33 -21.03
N THR A 114 -7.01 0.26 -21.03
CA THR A 114 -6.18 0.48 -22.21
C THR A 114 -4.82 -0.20 -22.03
N TRP A 115 -4.48 -1.08 -22.96
CA TRP A 115 -3.17 -1.71 -23.05
C TRP A 115 -2.38 -1.08 -24.19
N THR A 116 -1.19 -0.59 -23.88
CA THR A 116 -0.18 -0.15 -24.86
C THR A 116 0.97 -1.14 -24.88
N ALA A 117 1.35 -1.61 -26.06
CA ALA A 117 2.44 -2.57 -26.27
C ALA A 117 3.41 -2.05 -27.34
N ALA A 118 4.72 -2.19 -27.10
CA ALA A 118 5.76 -1.57 -27.91
C ALA A 118 6.95 -2.51 -28.19
N THR A 119 7.65 -2.29 -29.30
CA THR A 119 8.84 -3.07 -29.71
C THR A 119 10.08 -2.77 -28.87
N ALA A 120 10.10 -1.60 -28.21
CA ALA A 120 11.18 -1.12 -27.35
C ALA A 120 10.61 -0.06 -26.39
N LEU A 121 11.39 0.31 -25.37
CA LEU A 121 11.13 1.52 -24.58
C LEU A 121 11.60 2.76 -25.36
N ALA A 122 10.91 3.88 -25.18
CA ALA A 122 11.34 5.15 -25.76
C ALA A 122 12.68 5.59 -25.15
N ASP A 123 13.61 6.02 -26.01
CA ASP A 123 15.00 6.35 -25.67
C ASP A 123 15.54 7.40 -26.67
N TYR A 124 16.81 7.77 -26.56
CA TYR A 124 17.50 8.70 -27.47
C TYR A 124 18.78 8.10 -28.05
N ALA A 125 19.12 8.48 -29.28
CA ALA A 125 20.43 8.25 -29.89
C ALA A 125 21.24 9.56 -29.88
N THR A 126 22.47 9.49 -29.40
CA THR A 126 23.44 10.60 -29.34
C THR A 126 24.24 10.76 -30.64
N ALA A 127 24.50 12.01 -31.02
CA ALA A 127 25.43 12.37 -32.09
C ALA A 127 26.09 13.72 -31.76
N VAL A 128 27.41 13.82 -31.93
CA VAL A 128 28.19 15.06 -31.70
C VAL A 128 28.73 15.63 -32.99
N ASN A 129 29.06 16.92 -33.01
CA ASN A 129 29.97 17.47 -34.01
C ASN A 129 31.37 16.90 -33.78
N ASP A 130 32.17 16.84 -34.85
CA ASP A 130 33.59 16.49 -34.78
C ASP A 130 34.34 17.63 -35.49
N PRO A 131 34.83 18.63 -34.74
CA PRO A 131 35.45 19.82 -35.34
C PRO A 131 36.82 19.51 -36.00
N ASP A 132 37.42 18.36 -35.69
CA ASP A 132 38.74 17.94 -36.19
C ASP A 132 38.66 17.02 -37.43
N ARG A 133 37.46 16.61 -37.86
CA ARG A 133 37.20 15.68 -38.99
C ARG A 133 37.44 16.26 -40.40
N LEU A 134 38.64 16.79 -40.64
CA LEU A 134 39.14 17.14 -41.98
C LEU A 134 39.48 15.90 -42.83
N PHE A 135 38.43 15.17 -43.23
CA PHE A 135 38.38 14.02 -44.16
C PHE A 135 39.05 12.71 -43.67
N ALA A 136 38.40 11.54 -43.90
CA ALA A 136 38.95 10.51 -44.80
C ALA A 136 38.21 9.15 -44.97
N ASP A 137 36.95 8.92 -44.54
CA ASP A 137 36.05 8.05 -45.32
C ASP A 137 34.56 8.39 -45.15
N GLY A 138 33.78 8.06 -46.17
CA GLY A 138 32.37 8.45 -46.29
C GLY A 138 31.45 7.24 -46.25
N PHE A 139 31.22 6.66 -45.06
CA PHE A 139 30.12 5.71 -44.84
C PHE A 139 29.68 5.53 -43.37
N ASP A 140 29.54 6.62 -42.61
CA ASP A 140 28.74 6.58 -41.37
C ASP A 140 27.24 6.65 -41.72
N GLY A 141 26.47 5.63 -41.31
CA GLY A 141 25.04 5.50 -41.60
C GLY A 141 24.10 6.25 -40.64
N GLY A 142 24.66 7.05 -39.72
CA GLY A 142 23.90 7.82 -38.74
C GLY A 142 23.29 9.11 -39.31
N ALA A 143 22.42 9.75 -38.53
CA ALA A 143 21.97 11.10 -38.84
C ALA A 143 23.17 12.06 -38.80
N ALA A 144 23.39 12.83 -39.87
CA ALA A 144 24.54 13.74 -40.00
C ALA A 144 24.75 14.59 -38.73
N PRO A 145 26.00 14.79 -38.29
CA PRO A 145 26.30 15.40 -36.99
C PRO A 145 25.64 16.78 -36.86
N PRO A 146 25.31 17.23 -35.63
CA PRO A 146 24.88 18.61 -35.42
C PRO A 146 25.92 19.59 -35.98
N ASN A 147 25.47 20.74 -36.43
CA ASN A 147 26.34 21.88 -36.68
C ASN A 147 26.24 22.79 -35.47
N TYR A 148 27.38 23.30 -34.99
CA TYR A 148 27.38 24.37 -34.01
C TYR A 148 26.74 25.64 -34.62
N ALA A 149 25.69 26.11 -33.96
CA ALA A 149 24.81 27.20 -34.36
C ALA A 149 24.13 27.79 -33.10
N PHE A 150 24.96 28.21 -32.13
CA PHE A 150 24.52 28.81 -30.88
C PHE A 150 23.59 30.02 -31.09
N GLU A 151 22.50 30.08 -30.32
CA GLU A 151 21.43 31.07 -30.42
C GLU A 151 21.41 31.97 -29.17
N ASP A 152 22.23 33.01 -29.17
CA ASP A 152 22.29 33.99 -28.09
C ASP A 152 20.94 34.73 -27.92
N ILE A 153 20.20 34.35 -26.88
CA ILE A 153 18.95 34.94 -26.42
C ILE A 153 19.14 35.86 -25.21
N SER A 154 20.37 36.13 -24.76
CA SER A 154 20.64 36.99 -23.58
C SER A 154 20.08 38.41 -23.68
N ALA A 155 19.77 38.87 -24.90
CA ALA A 155 19.15 40.16 -25.20
C ALA A 155 17.66 40.08 -25.63
N THR A 156 17.08 38.88 -25.78
CA THR A 156 15.73 38.68 -26.34
C THR A 156 14.83 37.70 -25.59
N GLY A 157 15.41 36.79 -24.81
CA GLY A 157 14.71 35.83 -23.98
C GLY A 157 14.17 36.44 -22.69
N THR A 158 13.41 35.64 -21.95
CA THR A 158 12.98 36.01 -20.60
C THR A 158 14.08 35.59 -19.64
N ASP A 159 14.69 36.56 -18.94
CA ASP A 159 15.54 36.28 -17.78
C ASP A 159 14.70 35.60 -16.69
N LEU A 160 15.16 34.43 -16.25
CA LEU A 160 14.49 33.64 -15.21
C LEU A 160 14.80 34.15 -13.80
N GLY A 161 15.80 35.04 -13.64
CA GLY A 161 16.11 35.67 -12.36
C GLY A 161 16.67 34.71 -11.32
N LEU A 162 17.45 33.70 -11.75
CA LEU A 162 17.99 32.65 -10.87
C LEU A 162 19.21 33.15 -10.08
N ASP A 163 19.05 33.21 -8.75
CA ASP A 163 20.12 33.34 -7.75
C ASP A 163 20.90 32.00 -7.59
N ASP A 164 21.88 31.93 -6.67
CA ASP A 164 22.56 30.69 -6.25
C ASP A 164 21.53 29.61 -5.90
N ASP A 165 21.76 28.37 -6.37
CA ASP A 165 20.84 27.21 -6.22
C ASP A 165 19.37 27.46 -6.66
N GLY A 166 19.05 28.58 -7.33
CA GLY A 166 17.67 28.92 -7.66
C GLY A 166 17.13 28.24 -8.93
N GLU A 167 15.85 27.85 -8.93
CA GLU A 167 15.14 27.40 -10.14
C GLU A 167 13.83 28.13 -10.42
N ALA A 168 13.48 28.22 -11.69
CA ALA A 168 12.21 28.78 -12.16
C ALA A 168 11.56 27.88 -13.22
N THR A 169 10.23 27.89 -13.23
CA THR A 169 9.42 27.11 -14.16
C THR A 169 9.22 27.90 -15.45
N ALA A 170 9.61 27.30 -16.58
CA ALA A 170 9.52 27.90 -17.91
C ALA A 170 8.62 27.07 -18.84
N GLN A 171 7.80 27.76 -19.62
CA GLN A 171 6.86 27.16 -20.57
C GLN A 171 7.53 27.01 -21.92
N ILE A 172 7.60 25.78 -22.45
CA ILE A 172 8.15 25.44 -23.76
C ILE A 172 7.30 26.10 -24.87
N GLY A 173 5.98 26.14 -24.66
CA GLY A 173 4.98 26.68 -25.60
C GLY A 173 4.53 25.68 -26.68
N PHE A 174 5.02 24.45 -26.64
CA PHE A 174 4.61 23.33 -27.48
C PHE A 174 4.90 21.99 -26.78
N ASP A 175 4.12 20.97 -27.12
CA ASP A 175 4.32 19.61 -26.62
C ASP A 175 5.68 19.05 -27.08
N VAL A 176 6.49 18.61 -26.11
CA VAL A 176 7.70 17.80 -26.33
C VAL A 176 7.46 16.43 -25.72
N SER A 177 7.85 15.37 -26.43
CA SER A 177 7.85 14.00 -25.89
C SER A 177 9.27 13.57 -25.53
N PHE A 178 9.52 13.39 -24.23
CA PHE A 178 10.80 13.03 -23.63
C PHE A 178 10.69 11.64 -22.98
N TYR A 179 11.44 10.66 -23.48
CA TYR A 179 11.36 9.25 -23.05
C TYR A 179 9.93 8.66 -23.03
N GLY A 180 9.03 9.19 -23.88
CA GLY A 180 7.62 8.80 -23.98
C GLY A 180 6.66 9.61 -23.07
N VAL A 181 7.18 10.44 -22.16
CA VAL A 181 6.37 11.40 -21.38
C VAL A 181 6.22 12.68 -22.19
N THR A 182 5.00 13.19 -22.36
CA THR A 182 4.74 14.41 -23.13
C THR A 182 4.40 15.57 -22.21
N SER A 183 5.03 16.74 -22.40
CA SER A 183 4.78 17.96 -21.64
C SER A 183 5.20 19.23 -22.41
N ASP A 184 4.66 20.37 -22.02
CA ASP A 184 5.03 21.71 -22.49
C ASP A 184 5.70 22.59 -21.41
N VAL A 185 6.16 22.00 -20.30
CA VAL A 185 6.83 22.71 -19.18
C VAL A 185 8.17 22.09 -18.75
N VAL A 186 9.11 22.94 -18.32
CA VAL A 186 10.37 22.55 -17.64
C VAL A 186 10.61 23.40 -16.38
N ARG A 187 11.30 22.83 -15.40
CA ARG A 187 11.84 23.51 -14.21
C ARG A 187 13.35 23.72 -14.42
N VAL A 188 13.78 24.94 -14.70
CA VAL A 188 15.17 25.29 -15.05
C VAL A 188 15.92 25.76 -13.83
N GLY A 189 16.99 25.06 -13.45
CA GLY A 189 17.87 25.44 -12.35
C GLY A 189 19.08 26.27 -12.79
N ASN A 190 19.60 27.07 -11.87
CA ASN A 190 20.84 27.82 -12.02
C ASN A 190 22.02 26.90 -12.38
N ASN A 191 22.06 25.72 -11.76
CA ASN A 191 23.11 24.71 -11.80
C ASN A 191 23.12 23.89 -13.12
N GLY A 192 22.98 24.57 -14.27
CA GLY A 192 23.21 24.01 -15.61
C GLY A 192 22.34 22.82 -16.07
N ALA A 193 21.20 22.57 -15.42
CA ALA A 193 20.24 21.54 -15.82
C ALA A 193 18.78 21.94 -15.58
N MET A 194 17.86 21.16 -16.16
CA MET A 194 16.41 21.37 -16.02
C MET A 194 15.64 20.05 -15.89
N LEU A 195 14.66 20.03 -14.98
CA LEU A 195 13.74 18.91 -14.80
C LEU A 195 12.57 19.04 -15.79
N PHE A 196 12.15 17.94 -16.40
CA PHE A 196 11.16 17.93 -17.48
C PHE A 196 9.76 17.53 -16.98
N GLY A 197 8.73 18.31 -17.37
CA GLY A 197 7.34 18.00 -17.06
C GLY A 197 6.92 18.19 -15.60
N VAL A 198 7.65 19.00 -14.83
CA VAL A 198 7.35 19.32 -13.43
C VAL A 198 7.40 20.84 -13.19
N ASP A 199 6.51 21.33 -12.31
CA ASP A 199 6.49 22.74 -11.89
C ASP A 199 7.37 23.02 -10.65
N SER A 200 7.84 21.96 -9.98
CA SER A 200 8.55 21.99 -8.70
C SER A 200 9.62 20.90 -8.63
N GLY A 201 10.68 21.16 -7.88
CA GLY A 201 11.85 20.29 -7.77
C GLY A 201 13.11 21.12 -7.93
N GLU A 202 14.21 20.60 -7.39
CA GLU A 202 15.48 21.32 -7.25
C GLU A 202 16.58 20.66 -8.08
N VAL A 203 17.50 21.47 -8.61
CA VAL A 203 18.70 21.01 -9.34
C VAL A 203 19.89 21.29 -8.45
N GLY A 204 20.10 20.45 -7.43
CA GLY A 204 21.13 20.67 -6.42
C GLY A 204 22.55 20.76 -7.01
N TYR A 205 23.41 21.55 -6.38
CA TYR A 205 24.80 21.80 -6.77
C TYR A 205 25.64 20.53 -7.02
N GLY A 206 25.37 19.43 -6.30
CA GLY A 206 26.12 18.19 -6.42
C GLY A 206 25.69 17.35 -7.63
N ASN A 207 26.48 17.40 -8.70
CA ASN A 207 26.30 16.56 -9.88
C ASN A 207 26.41 15.05 -9.56
N LEU A 208 25.73 14.21 -10.33
CA LEU A 208 25.73 12.75 -10.13
C LEU A 208 25.84 11.98 -11.45
N VAL A 209 26.41 10.78 -11.37
CA VAL A 209 26.41 9.78 -12.44
C VAL A 209 24.98 9.37 -12.83
N LEU A 210 24.77 9.05 -14.11
CA LEU A 210 23.48 8.62 -14.67
C LEU A 210 23.53 7.14 -15.10
N PRO A 211 22.41 6.39 -15.15
CA PRO A 211 21.06 6.79 -14.77
C PRO A 211 20.90 7.01 -13.26
N ASN A 212 20.07 7.98 -12.89
CA ASN A 212 19.79 8.35 -11.52
C ASN A 212 18.29 8.29 -11.24
N ALA A 213 17.87 7.37 -10.35
CA ALA A 213 16.47 7.13 -10.04
C ALA A 213 15.78 8.30 -9.31
N THR A 214 16.50 9.07 -8.49
CA THR A 214 15.92 10.16 -7.67
C THR A 214 15.83 11.49 -8.42
N LEU A 215 16.63 11.68 -9.47
CA LEU A 215 16.66 12.92 -10.27
C LEU A 215 15.47 13.09 -11.23
N GLY A 216 14.67 12.03 -11.44
CA GLY A 216 13.48 12.08 -12.29
C GLY A 216 13.78 12.34 -13.78
N PRO A 217 12.80 12.84 -14.55
CA PRO A 217 13.00 13.32 -15.92
C PRO A 217 13.87 14.59 -15.92
N ALA A 218 15.08 14.53 -16.49
CA ALA A 218 15.99 15.67 -16.50
C ALA A 218 16.81 15.79 -17.80
N ILE A 219 17.09 17.03 -18.18
CA ILE A 219 17.87 17.43 -19.36
C ILE A 219 19.07 18.26 -18.85
N LEU A 220 20.28 17.77 -19.09
CA LEU A 220 21.49 18.22 -18.40
C LEU A 220 22.56 18.65 -19.42
N PRO A 221 22.52 19.91 -19.92
CA PRO A 221 23.57 20.42 -20.79
C PRO A 221 24.92 20.58 -20.08
N PHE A 222 24.95 20.98 -18.81
CA PHE A 222 26.19 21.10 -18.03
C PHE A 222 25.85 21.13 -16.53
N TRP A 223 25.37 20.02 -15.95
CA TRP A 223 24.97 20.01 -14.54
C TRP A 223 26.19 20.08 -13.62
N ASP A 224 26.33 21.21 -12.94
CA ASP A 224 27.45 21.52 -12.04
C ASP A 224 27.10 22.69 -11.08
N ASP A 225 27.96 22.94 -10.09
CA ASP A 225 27.79 23.97 -9.05
C ASP A 225 28.09 25.39 -9.59
N PHE A 226 27.07 26.11 -10.06
CA PHE A 226 27.22 27.46 -10.65
C PHE A 226 26.87 28.58 -9.65
N ALA A 227 27.63 29.68 -9.68
CA ALA A 227 27.33 30.87 -8.89
C ALA A 227 26.50 31.91 -9.66
N ALA A 228 25.71 32.70 -8.95
CA ALA A 228 24.93 33.82 -9.49
C ALA A 228 25.64 35.19 -9.45
N THR A 229 26.98 35.22 -9.38
CA THR A 229 27.74 36.48 -9.28
C THR A 229 27.87 37.27 -10.58
N SER A 230 27.58 36.65 -11.73
CA SER A 230 27.47 37.31 -13.04
C SER A 230 26.49 36.58 -13.95
N GLY A 231 26.16 37.21 -15.08
CA GLY A 231 25.38 36.58 -16.13
C GLY A 231 23.88 36.53 -15.87
N GLY A 232 23.24 35.46 -16.36
CA GLY A 232 21.81 35.19 -16.22
C GLY A 232 21.46 33.79 -16.72
N VAL A 233 20.21 33.36 -16.53
CA VAL A 233 19.66 32.19 -17.24
C VAL A 233 18.41 32.64 -17.98
N PHE A 234 18.36 32.42 -19.29
CA PHE A 234 17.33 32.96 -20.18
C PHE A 234 16.56 31.82 -20.84
N ALA A 235 15.24 32.00 -21.01
CA ALA A 235 14.39 31.06 -21.74
C ALA A 235 13.63 31.76 -22.88
N GLN A 236 13.56 31.13 -24.05
CA GLN A 236 12.81 31.66 -25.20
C GLN A 236 12.30 30.59 -26.17
N THR A 237 11.00 30.62 -26.47
CA THR A 237 10.43 29.92 -27.64
C THR A 237 10.69 30.73 -28.91
N LEU A 238 11.28 30.11 -29.93
CA LEU A 238 11.67 30.73 -31.21
C LEU A 238 11.09 29.99 -32.42
N GLY A 239 10.71 30.73 -33.45
CA GLY A 239 10.11 30.19 -34.68
C GLY A 239 8.58 30.21 -34.66
N GLU A 240 7.97 29.47 -35.59
CA GLU A 240 6.52 29.44 -35.84
C GLU A 240 6.06 27.99 -36.02
N ALA A 241 4.85 27.66 -35.56
CA ALA A 241 4.35 26.28 -35.57
C ALA A 241 4.19 25.74 -37.01
N PRO A 242 4.49 24.45 -37.29
CA PRO A 242 4.95 23.40 -36.38
C PRO A 242 6.49 23.24 -36.38
N ASN A 243 7.26 24.33 -36.47
CA ASN A 243 8.72 24.33 -36.56
C ASN A 243 9.34 25.25 -35.49
N ARG A 244 8.75 25.28 -34.29
CA ARG A 244 9.29 26.00 -33.14
C ARG A 244 10.44 25.23 -32.51
N ARG A 245 11.24 25.95 -31.74
CA ARG A 245 12.19 25.40 -30.77
C ARG A 245 12.14 26.22 -29.49
N PHE A 246 12.52 25.63 -28.38
CA PHE A 246 12.61 26.29 -27.09
C PHE A 246 14.05 26.23 -26.61
N VAL A 247 14.65 27.40 -26.42
CA VAL A 247 16.06 27.57 -26.04
C VAL A 247 16.11 27.98 -24.57
N VAL A 248 16.97 27.32 -23.80
CA VAL A 248 17.40 27.76 -22.47
C VAL A 248 18.91 28.03 -22.53
N GLN A 249 19.33 29.24 -22.19
CA GLN A 249 20.72 29.69 -22.25
C GLN A 249 21.21 30.06 -20.84
N TRP A 250 22.22 29.37 -20.35
CA TRP A 250 23.04 29.81 -19.22
C TRP A 250 24.12 30.71 -19.78
N ASN A 251 24.07 32.00 -19.47
CA ASN A 251 24.91 33.00 -20.12
C ASN A 251 25.82 33.69 -19.10
N GLN A 252 27.14 33.55 -19.26
CA GLN A 252 28.16 34.14 -18.39
C GLN A 252 27.96 33.76 -16.91
N ARG A 253 27.73 32.48 -16.65
CA ARG A 253 27.62 31.88 -15.31
C ARG A 253 28.98 31.31 -14.86
N PRO A 254 29.61 31.85 -13.79
CA PRO A 254 30.87 31.33 -13.25
C PRO A 254 30.62 30.12 -12.33
N HIS A 255 31.60 29.23 -12.21
CA HIS A 255 31.54 28.13 -11.26
C HIS A 255 31.54 28.68 -9.82
N TYR A 256 30.75 28.08 -8.93
CA TYR A 256 30.82 28.39 -7.52
C TYR A 256 32.13 27.84 -6.93
N VAL A 257 32.88 28.69 -6.22
CA VAL A 257 34.05 28.25 -5.45
C VAL A 257 34.04 28.89 -4.06
N SER A 258 34.16 28.07 -3.03
CA SER A 258 34.15 28.49 -1.61
C SER A 258 35.24 29.50 -1.22
N SER A 259 36.21 29.75 -2.09
CA SER A 259 37.22 30.81 -1.93
C SER A 259 36.70 32.23 -2.21
N GLY A 260 35.56 32.37 -2.92
CA GLY A 260 35.06 33.64 -3.42
C GLY A 260 35.88 34.26 -4.55
N THR A 261 36.75 33.47 -5.19
CA THR A 261 37.46 33.87 -6.42
C THR A 261 36.52 33.69 -7.61
N ALA A 262 36.39 34.67 -8.49
CA ALA A 262 35.64 34.48 -9.73
C ALA A 262 36.45 33.60 -10.70
N THR A 263 35.82 32.55 -11.26
CA THR A 263 36.29 31.86 -12.46
C THR A 263 36.02 32.71 -13.70
N ASP A 264 36.54 32.33 -14.87
CA ASP A 264 35.91 32.80 -16.11
C ASP A 264 34.53 32.11 -16.28
N PRO A 265 33.52 32.74 -16.93
CA PRO A 265 32.14 32.29 -16.79
C PRO A 265 31.58 31.59 -18.03
N ALA A 266 31.25 30.30 -17.88
CA ALA A 266 30.69 29.45 -18.93
C ALA A 266 29.41 30.04 -19.58
N THR A 267 29.20 29.70 -20.85
CA THR A 267 28.09 30.15 -21.68
C THR A 267 27.63 29.02 -22.62
N PHE A 268 26.49 28.40 -22.29
CA PHE A 268 25.98 27.21 -22.96
C PHE A 268 24.44 27.23 -23.06
N GLU A 269 23.88 26.40 -23.93
CA GLU A 269 22.43 26.29 -24.13
C GLU A 269 21.94 24.84 -24.22
N ALA A 270 20.64 24.66 -23.97
CA ALA A 270 19.87 23.50 -24.39
C ALA A 270 18.65 23.93 -25.22
N THR A 271 18.48 23.32 -26.39
CA THR A 271 17.43 23.64 -27.36
C THR A 271 16.57 22.39 -27.67
N LEU A 272 15.28 22.48 -27.39
CA LEU A 272 14.25 21.45 -27.64
C LEU A 272 13.50 21.79 -28.94
N TYR A 273 13.24 20.81 -29.81
CA TYR A 273 12.61 21.05 -31.13
C TYR A 273 11.21 20.46 -31.31
N GLU A 274 10.25 21.28 -31.76
CA GLU A 274 8.86 20.90 -32.02
C GLU A 274 8.75 19.75 -33.03
N GLY A 275 7.85 18.79 -32.77
CA GLY A 275 7.49 17.69 -33.67
C GLY A 275 8.55 16.61 -33.91
N SER A 276 9.84 16.96 -33.80
CA SER A 276 10.96 16.01 -33.85
C SER A 276 11.37 15.49 -32.48
N ASN A 277 11.04 16.23 -31.41
CA ASN A 277 11.46 15.98 -30.01
C ASN A 277 12.98 15.81 -29.83
N ALA A 278 13.77 16.28 -30.78
CA ALA A 278 15.22 16.33 -30.67
C ALA A 278 15.65 17.38 -29.63
N ILE A 279 16.75 17.10 -28.96
CA ILE A 279 17.38 17.98 -27.97
C ILE A 279 18.81 18.24 -28.45
N VAL A 280 19.24 19.50 -28.45
CA VAL A 280 20.60 19.91 -28.78
C VAL A 280 21.19 20.70 -27.61
N PHE A 281 22.39 20.35 -27.18
CA PHE A 281 23.23 21.18 -26.30
C PHE A 281 24.29 21.87 -27.14
N GLN A 282 24.61 23.14 -26.87
CA GLN A 282 25.67 23.88 -27.58
C GLN A 282 26.49 24.73 -26.61
N TYR A 283 27.81 24.76 -26.82
CA TYR A 283 28.76 25.39 -25.91
C TYR A 283 29.46 26.55 -26.62
N ALA A 284 29.12 27.79 -26.23
CA ALA A 284 29.83 28.98 -26.72
C ALA A 284 31.09 29.25 -25.90
N ASP A 285 31.02 28.99 -24.58
CA ASP A 285 32.17 29.00 -23.69
C ASP A 285 32.03 27.96 -22.57
N VAL A 286 33.13 27.26 -22.26
CA VAL A 286 33.27 26.23 -21.21
C VAL A 286 34.72 26.16 -20.69
N ASP A 287 35.55 27.14 -21.05
CA ASP A 287 36.82 27.42 -20.37
C ASP A 287 36.46 28.29 -19.14
N MET A 288 36.97 27.94 -17.96
CA MET A 288 36.66 28.65 -16.71
C MET A 288 37.92 29.16 -16.01
N ASP A 289 39.06 29.21 -16.72
CA ASP A 289 40.39 29.58 -16.21
C ASP A 289 40.83 28.68 -15.03
N GLY A 290 40.36 27.42 -15.01
CA GLY A 290 40.53 26.50 -13.88
C GLY A 290 40.53 25.02 -14.26
N GLU A 291 41.74 24.42 -14.26
CA GLU A 291 42.04 23.02 -14.65
C GLU A 291 41.22 21.92 -13.90
N GLU A 292 40.36 22.30 -12.95
CA GLU A 292 39.47 21.46 -12.16
C GLU A 292 38.06 21.34 -12.78
N PHE A 293 37.63 22.31 -13.60
CA PHE A 293 36.26 22.46 -14.10
C PHE A 293 36.17 22.51 -15.65
N ASP A 294 37.22 22.99 -16.32
CA ASP A 294 37.26 23.26 -17.76
C ASP A 294 36.71 22.12 -18.61
N GLY A 295 35.79 22.43 -19.54
CA GLY A 295 35.21 21.45 -20.47
C GLY A 295 34.36 20.35 -19.83
N GLY A 296 33.98 20.48 -18.56
CA GLY A 296 33.13 19.54 -17.83
C GLY A 296 33.87 18.56 -16.92
N LEU A 297 35.07 18.91 -16.43
CA LEU A 297 35.87 18.07 -15.52
C LEU A 297 35.20 17.77 -14.16
N SER A 298 34.18 18.53 -13.81
CA SER A 298 33.33 18.41 -12.62
C SER A 298 31.85 18.18 -12.95
N ALA A 299 31.46 18.17 -14.22
CA ALA A 299 30.06 18.29 -14.63
C ALA A 299 29.44 16.97 -15.11
N THR A 300 28.12 16.82 -14.93
CA THR A 300 27.33 15.77 -15.61
C THR A 300 26.65 16.34 -16.86
N ILE A 301 26.90 15.71 -18.02
CA ILE A 301 26.24 16.05 -19.29
C ILE A 301 25.42 14.85 -19.77
N GLY A 302 24.14 15.05 -20.12
CA GLY A 302 23.29 13.98 -20.64
C GLY A 302 21.79 14.22 -20.54
N LEU A 303 21.03 13.13 -20.64
CA LEU A 303 19.58 13.05 -20.38
C LEU A 303 19.31 11.95 -19.34
N ASN A 304 18.36 12.18 -18.44
CA ASN A 304 17.94 11.20 -17.42
C ASN A 304 16.42 10.99 -17.43
N GLN A 305 15.99 9.75 -17.20
CA GLN A 305 14.61 9.32 -16.97
C GLN A 305 14.62 8.20 -15.92
N GLY A 306 14.99 8.54 -14.68
CA GLY A 306 15.05 7.62 -13.56
C GLY A 306 16.03 6.46 -13.79
N ALA A 307 15.52 5.29 -14.18
CA ALA A 307 16.31 4.11 -14.49
C ALA A 307 16.87 4.06 -15.93
N ARG A 308 16.43 4.96 -16.83
CA ARG A 308 16.96 5.11 -18.21
C ARG A 308 17.75 6.42 -18.30
N ALA A 309 18.85 6.45 -19.05
CA ALA A 309 19.61 7.68 -19.31
C ALA A 309 20.47 7.59 -20.56
N ASN A 310 20.76 8.74 -21.16
CA ASN A 310 21.83 8.92 -22.14
C ASN A 310 22.88 9.85 -21.55
N GLN A 311 23.80 9.28 -20.79
CA GLN A 311 24.95 9.98 -20.26
C GLN A 311 25.95 10.26 -21.39
N TYR A 312 26.43 11.49 -21.48
CA TYR A 312 27.52 11.88 -22.37
C TYR A 312 28.85 11.96 -21.62
N SER A 313 28.86 12.64 -20.47
CA SER A 313 30.01 12.73 -19.57
C SER A 313 29.60 12.83 -18.09
N TYR A 314 30.58 12.61 -17.23
CA TYR A 314 30.57 12.84 -15.79
C TYR A 314 32.03 12.99 -15.36
N ASP A 315 32.35 14.04 -14.62
CA ASP A 315 33.68 14.37 -14.09
C ASP A 315 34.80 14.21 -15.15
N THR A 316 34.59 14.76 -16.35
CA THR A 316 35.45 14.52 -17.53
C THR A 316 35.37 15.68 -18.53
N ALA A 317 36.53 16.28 -18.85
CA ALA A 317 36.68 17.20 -19.99
C ALA A 317 36.21 16.52 -21.29
N ALA A 318 35.02 16.89 -21.76
CA ALA A 318 34.34 16.24 -22.86
C ALA A 318 33.76 17.22 -23.90
N VAL A 319 33.72 18.52 -23.60
CA VAL A 319 33.20 19.57 -24.49
C VAL A 319 34.13 20.79 -24.53
N ALA A 320 34.14 21.49 -25.66
CA ALA A 320 34.87 22.74 -25.85
C ALA A 320 34.01 23.83 -26.53
N ALA A 321 34.50 25.06 -26.53
CA ALA A 321 33.86 26.17 -27.23
C ALA A 321 33.72 25.89 -28.74
N GLY A 322 32.49 25.85 -29.24
CA GLY A 322 32.14 25.43 -30.60
C GLY A 322 31.60 24.01 -30.73
N ASP A 323 31.40 23.27 -29.63
CA ASP A 323 30.79 21.95 -29.64
C ASP A 323 29.26 21.96 -29.54
N ALA A 324 28.66 20.90 -30.09
CA ALA A 324 27.23 20.66 -30.11
C ALA A 324 26.92 19.15 -29.99
N ILE A 325 26.09 18.79 -29.01
CA ILE A 325 25.62 17.41 -28.78
C ILE A 325 24.14 17.37 -29.16
N ARG A 326 23.73 16.41 -29.99
CA ARG A 326 22.32 16.19 -30.34
C ARG A 326 21.84 14.82 -29.91
N PHE A 327 20.74 14.80 -29.18
CA PHE A 327 19.95 13.63 -28.85
C PHE A 327 18.74 13.60 -29.80
N VAL A 328 18.53 12.48 -30.49
CA VAL A 328 17.37 12.26 -31.37
C VAL A 328 16.58 11.07 -30.84
N PRO A 329 15.24 11.15 -30.67
CA PRO A 329 14.46 10.01 -30.16
C PRO A 329 14.65 8.75 -31.02
N THR A 330 14.77 7.60 -30.37
CA THR A 330 14.79 6.31 -31.07
C THR A 330 13.38 6.00 -31.62
N PRO A 331 13.24 5.60 -32.90
CA PRO A 331 11.94 5.21 -33.43
C PRO A 331 11.42 3.94 -32.75
N VAL A 332 10.34 4.07 -31.98
CA VAL A 332 9.62 2.95 -31.34
C VAL A 332 8.31 2.71 -32.07
N THR A 333 8.04 1.46 -32.45
CA THR A 333 6.71 1.05 -32.89
C THR A 333 5.88 0.70 -31.64
N SER A 334 4.73 1.36 -31.48
CA SER A 334 3.79 1.10 -30.39
C SER A 334 2.36 1.00 -30.90
N TYR A 335 1.59 0.11 -30.28
CA TYR A 335 0.19 -0.14 -30.57
C TYR A 335 -0.61 -0.08 -29.28
N SER A 336 -1.84 0.42 -29.35
CA SER A 336 -2.74 0.52 -28.19
C SER A 336 -4.11 -0.08 -28.50
N ALA A 337 -4.69 -0.80 -27.55
CA ALA A 337 -6.03 -1.37 -27.63
C ALA A 337 -6.77 -1.14 -26.32
N SER A 338 -8.08 -0.90 -26.39
CA SER A 338 -8.93 -0.66 -25.22
C SER A 338 -10.14 -1.58 -25.19
N ALA A 339 -10.57 -1.95 -23.98
CA ALA A 339 -11.75 -2.78 -23.73
C ALA A 339 -12.51 -2.26 -22.49
N VAL A 340 -13.77 -2.67 -22.35
CA VAL A 340 -14.63 -2.24 -21.24
C VAL A 340 -15.24 -3.44 -20.55
N VAL A 341 -15.25 -3.43 -19.21
CA VAL A 341 -16.04 -4.35 -18.36
C VAL A 341 -16.90 -3.56 -17.37
N THR A 342 -17.90 -4.20 -16.77
CA THR A 342 -18.77 -3.55 -15.77
C THR A 342 -19.06 -4.50 -14.62
N ILE A 343 -18.76 -4.08 -13.40
CA ILE A 343 -19.10 -4.82 -12.19
C ILE A 343 -20.18 -4.06 -11.45
N THR A 344 -21.24 -4.78 -11.10
CA THR A 344 -22.26 -4.30 -10.16
C THR A 344 -21.97 -4.93 -8.80
N ALA A 345 -21.43 -4.14 -7.88
CA ALA A 345 -21.33 -4.52 -6.48
C ALA A 345 -22.47 -3.85 -5.69
N GLY A 346 -23.16 -4.65 -4.88
CA GLY A 346 -24.21 -4.22 -3.95
C GLY A 346 -23.94 -4.74 -2.54
N SER A 347 -24.61 -4.16 -1.55
CA SER A 347 -24.41 -4.45 -0.13
C SER A 347 -25.70 -5.00 0.49
N PRO A 348 -25.68 -6.20 1.11
CA PRO A 348 -26.78 -6.66 1.94
C PRO A 348 -26.69 -6.00 3.34
N ASP A 349 -27.82 -5.64 3.92
CA ASP A 349 -27.92 -4.96 5.23
C ASP A 349 -28.79 -5.80 6.18
N ILE A 350 -28.18 -6.47 7.16
CA ILE A 350 -28.89 -7.40 8.04
C ILE A 350 -29.64 -6.69 9.16
N VAL A 351 -30.95 -6.94 9.20
CA VAL A 351 -31.86 -6.48 10.24
C VAL A 351 -32.42 -7.68 11.00
N VAL A 352 -32.21 -7.75 12.32
CA VAL A 352 -32.73 -8.83 13.16
C VAL A 352 -33.70 -8.28 14.21
N ASN A 353 -34.90 -8.84 14.29
CA ASN A 353 -36.00 -8.30 15.08
C ASN A 353 -36.87 -9.42 15.71
N PRO A 354 -37.05 -9.49 17.04
CA PRO A 354 -36.50 -8.58 18.05
C PRO A 354 -35.02 -8.81 18.33
N ALA A 355 -34.32 -7.77 18.77
CA ALA A 355 -32.90 -7.83 19.16
C ALA A 355 -32.62 -8.68 20.42
N SER A 356 -33.66 -9.17 21.11
CA SER A 356 -33.56 -10.11 22.23
C SER A 356 -34.86 -10.91 22.36
N LEU A 357 -34.76 -12.19 22.72
CA LEU A 357 -35.90 -13.09 22.90
C LEU A 357 -36.13 -13.41 24.39
N SER A 358 -37.39 -13.45 24.83
CA SER A 358 -37.73 -13.80 26.22
C SER A 358 -39.07 -14.52 26.34
N ALA A 359 -39.13 -15.59 27.13
CA ALA A 359 -40.36 -16.32 27.44
C ALA A 359 -40.46 -16.76 28.91
N THR A 360 -41.69 -17.07 29.32
CA THR A 360 -42.00 -17.72 30.60
C THR A 360 -42.86 -18.95 30.35
N VAL A 361 -42.46 -20.10 30.90
CA VAL A 361 -43.16 -21.39 30.75
C VAL A 361 -43.27 -22.09 32.11
N ALA A 362 -44.22 -23.01 32.25
CA ALA A 362 -44.25 -23.91 33.40
C ALA A 362 -43.18 -25.01 33.27
N ALA A 363 -42.67 -25.51 34.39
CA ALA A 363 -41.72 -26.63 34.40
C ALA A 363 -42.26 -27.85 33.60
N GLY A 364 -41.46 -28.35 32.65
CA GLY A 364 -41.84 -29.45 31.77
C GLY A 364 -42.69 -29.07 30.54
N ALA A 365 -42.83 -27.78 30.23
CA ALA A 365 -43.53 -27.29 29.02
C ALA A 365 -42.55 -26.65 28.01
N ALA A 366 -42.99 -26.54 26.74
CA ALA A 366 -42.25 -25.88 25.67
C ALA A 366 -43.07 -24.73 25.05
N THR A 367 -42.40 -23.80 24.38
CA THR A 367 -43.00 -22.67 23.65
C THR A 367 -42.18 -22.27 22.43
N GLN A 368 -42.73 -21.40 21.58
CA GLN A 368 -42.11 -20.91 20.34
C GLN A 368 -42.12 -19.39 20.30
N ILE A 369 -41.06 -18.78 19.78
CA ILE A 369 -40.95 -17.35 19.51
C ILE A 369 -40.40 -17.14 18.10
N GLN A 370 -40.93 -16.18 17.34
CA GLN A 370 -40.38 -15.81 16.05
C GLN A 370 -39.23 -14.81 16.18
N LEU A 371 -38.13 -15.09 15.46
CA LEU A 371 -37.04 -14.16 15.18
C LEU A 371 -37.10 -13.79 13.70
N GLY A 372 -37.42 -12.54 13.38
CA GLY A 372 -37.36 -12.04 12.01
C GLY A 372 -35.93 -11.71 11.61
N ILE A 373 -35.45 -12.29 10.51
CA ILE A 373 -34.21 -11.89 9.84
C ILE A 373 -34.61 -11.18 8.54
N GLY A 374 -34.10 -9.99 8.30
CA GLY A 374 -34.39 -9.13 7.16
C GLY A 374 -33.12 -8.64 6.48
N ASN A 375 -33.29 -8.17 5.25
CA ASN A 375 -32.28 -7.57 4.42
C ASN A 375 -32.81 -6.22 3.88
N ASP A 376 -32.35 -5.10 4.44
CA ASP A 376 -32.74 -3.76 3.99
C ASP A 376 -31.81 -3.23 2.86
N GLY A 377 -30.80 -4.02 2.47
CA GLY A 377 -29.80 -3.70 1.46
C GLY A 377 -30.21 -4.03 0.02
N ASP A 378 -29.28 -3.89 -0.93
CA ASP A 378 -29.53 -4.02 -2.37
C ASP A 378 -28.92 -5.27 -3.05
N ALA A 379 -28.15 -6.08 -2.32
CA ALA A 379 -27.69 -7.42 -2.71
C ALA A 379 -28.38 -8.55 -1.91
N ASP A 380 -28.16 -9.81 -2.27
CA ASP A 380 -28.70 -10.98 -1.57
C ASP A 380 -27.95 -11.24 -0.25
N LEU A 381 -28.69 -11.26 0.87
CA LEU A 381 -28.18 -11.59 2.20
C LEU A 381 -28.15 -13.11 2.40
N VAL A 382 -26.96 -13.70 2.37
CA VAL A 382 -26.70 -15.08 2.80
C VAL A 382 -26.43 -15.08 4.30
N TRP A 383 -27.15 -15.93 5.06
CA TRP A 383 -27.03 -15.98 6.52
C TRP A 383 -27.01 -17.41 7.07
N SER A 384 -26.47 -17.55 8.27
CA SER A 384 -26.53 -18.73 9.12
C SER A 384 -26.80 -18.34 10.58
N LEU A 385 -27.32 -19.27 11.37
CA LEU A 385 -27.68 -19.06 12.77
C LEU A 385 -27.17 -20.22 13.60
N THR A 386 -26.40 -19.90 14.65
CA THR A 386 -25.91 -20.84 15.65
C THR A 386 -26.30 -20.41 17.06
N GLU A 387 -26.15 -21.31 18.01
CA GLU A 387 -26.33 -21.05 19.44
C GLU A 387 -24.99 -20.88 20.14
N ALA A 388 -24.97 -20.12 21.23
CA ALA A 388 -23.86 -20.02 22.16
C ALA A 388 -24.37 -19.86 23.60
N ALA A 389 -23.52 -20.23 24.57
CA ALA A 389 -23.80 -19.94 25.97
C ALA A 389 -23.98 -18.43 26.22
N ALA A 390 -24.73 -18.06 27.26
CA ALA A 390 -24.76 -16.66 27.70
C ALA A 390 -23.36 -16.22 28.19
N PRO A 391 -22.97 -14.95 27.97
CA PRO A 391 -21.64 -14.46 28.34
C PRO A 391 -21.40 -14.61 29.84
N THR A 392 -20.41 -15.44 30.20
CA THR A 392 -20.04 -15.65 31.61
C THR A 392 -19.16 -14.50 32.09
N LEU A 393 -19.77 -13.50 32.71
CA LEU A 393 -19.05 -12.46 33.45
C LEU A 393 -18.20 -13.12 34.55
N ARG A 394 -16.90 -13.34 34.28
CA ARG A 394 -15.94 -13.84 35.27
C ARG A 394 -15.90 -12.83 36.41
N SER A 395 -16.28 -13.25 37.62
CA SER A 395 -16.36 -12.33 38.77
C SER A 395 -14.97 -11.76 39.09
N ARG A 396 -14.82 -10.43 38.95
CA ARG A 396 -13.59 -9.67 39.24
C ARG A 396 -12.85 -10.24 40.46
N ALA A 397 -11.64 -10.75 40.24
CA ALA A 397 -10.77 -11.14 41.34
C ALA A 397 -10.55 -9.92 42.25
N PRO A 398 -10.78 -10.01 43.57
CA PRO A 398 -10.62 -8.86 44.44
C PRO A 398 -9.14 -8.47 44.48
N ALA A 399 -8.84 -7.23 44.08
CA ALA A 399 -7.48 -6.71 44.07
C ALA A 399 -6.82 -6.91 45.45
N ALA A 400 -5.63 -7.53 45.45
CA ALA A 400 -4.93 -7.85 46.68
C ALA A 400 -4.42 -6.57 47.35
N SER A 401 -5.13 -6.07 48.36
CA SER A 401 -4.75 -4.85 49.09
C SER A 401 -3.44 -5.09 49.85
N SER A 402 -2.34 -4.54 49.32
CA SER A 402 -0.98 -4.73 49.83
C SER A 402 -0.73 -3.94 51.12
N THR A 403 -1.02 -4.55 52.27
CA THR A 403 -0.44 -4.13 53.55
C THR A 403 0.89 -4.84 53.75
N ALA A 404 2.00 -4.09 53.73
CA ALA A 404 3.35 -4.65 53.78
C ALA A 404 3.63 -5.44 55.08
N GLY A 405 4.19 -6.64 54.92
CA GLY A 405 4.69 -7.51 55.99
C GLY A 405 5.74 -8.47 55.43
N ALA A 406 6.85 -8.64 56.14
CA ALA A 406 7.98 -9.46 55.72
C ALA A 406 7.77 -10.96 56.02
N ASP A 407 8.75 -11.77 55.60
CA ASP A 407 8.91 -13.22 55.82
C ASP A 407 7.90 -14.13 55.10
N ALA A 408 8.28 -14.59 53.90
CA ALA A 408 7.60 -15.64 53.14
C ALA A 408 8.23 -17.03 53.41
N PRO A 409 7.53 -17.96 54.09
CA PRO A 409 7.92 -19.37 54.15
C PRO A 409 7.41 -20.15 52.94
N THR A 410 8.22 -21.07 52.41
CA THR A 410 7.86 -21.91 51.25
C THR A 410 6.83 -23.00 51.60
N SER A 411 5.66 -23.02 50.92
CA SER A 411 4.86 -24.25 50.82
C SER A 411 3.85 -24.25 49.66
N SER A 412 3.98 -25.27 48.80
CA SER A 412 2.95 -25.89 47.94
C SER A 412 1.62 -25.14 47.70
N TYR A 413 1.41 -24.68 46.45
CA TYR A 413 0.07 -24.62 45.90
C TYR A 413 -0.47 -26.04 45.67
N ALA A 414 -1.70 -26.30 46.11
CA ALA A 414 -2.45 -27.47 45.68
C ALA A 414 -3.05 -27.21 44.29
N PRO A 415 -3.14 -28.21 43.39
CA PRO A 415 -3.71 -28.01 42.07
C PRO A 415 -5.20 -27.63 42.18
N ARG A 416 -5.57 -26.48 41.63
CA ARG A 416 -6.97 -26.22 41.28
C ARG A 416 -7.32 -27.12 40.09
N SER A 417 -8.53 -27.66 40.10
CA SER A 417 -9.06 -28.44 38.97
C SER A 417 -9.11 -27.56 37.73
N ALA A 418 -8.52 -28.01 36.62
CA ALA A 418 -8.57 -27.31 35.35
C ALA A 418 -10.02 -27.02 34.94
N ALA A 419 -10.30 -25.77 34.59
CA ALA A 419 -11.44 -25.46 33.74
C ALA A 419 -11.15 -26.01 32.34
N SER A 420 -12.18 -26.45 31.62
CA SER A 420 -12.02 -26.91 30.24
C SER A 420 -11.64 -25.74 29.33
N SER A 421 -10.50 -25.88 28.63
CA SER A 421 -10.07 -24.99 27.56
C SER A 421 -11.23 -24.62 26.63
N LEU A 422 -11.40 -23.32 26.34
CA LEU A 422 -12.34 -22.82 25.34
C LEU A 422 -11.72 -22.78 23.92
N TRP A 423 -10.48 -23.25 23.79
CA TRP A 423 -9.75 -23.31 22.52
C TRP A 423 -10.40 -24.28 21.52
N PRO A 424 -10.59 -23.90 20.24
CA PRO A 424 -11.12 -24.79 19.20
C PRO A 424 -10.30 -26.08 19.06
N ALA A 425 -11.00 -27.22 18.94
CA ALA A 425 -10.36 -28.55 18.95
C ALA A 425 -9.62 -28.91 17.66
N ASP A 426 -9.86 -28.17 16.58
CA ASP A 426 -9.17 -28.18 15.30
C ASP A 426 -7.85 -27.38 15.32
N LYS A 427 -7.75 -26.36 16.17
CA LYS A 427 -6.53 -25.55 16.42
C LYS A 427 -5.54 -26.21 17.39
N ALA A 428 -5.46 -27.54 17.37
CA ALA A 428 -4.66 -28.32 18.31
C ALA A 428 -3.14 -28.38 18.00
N GLY A 429 -2.69 -27.74 16.92
CA GLY A 429 -1.26 -27.63 16.56
C GLY A 429 -0.53 -26.51 17.32
N ASP A 430 -1.25 -25.45 17.65
CA ASP A 430 -0.72 -24.10 17.92
C ASP A 430 -0.19 -23.94 19.37
N GLY A 431 -0.17 -25.01 20.16
CA GLY A 431 0.30 -25.03 21.56
C GLY A 431 -0.63 -24.41 22.61
N LEU A 432 -1.55 -23.52 22.20
CA LEU A 432 -2.40 -22.70 23.08
C LEU A 432 -3.54 -23.44 23.82
N ALA A 433 -3.66 -24.77 23.65
CA ALA A 433 -4.74 -25.57 24.23
C ALA A 433 -4.65 -25.63 25.77
N GLY A 434 -5.40 -24.75 26.45
CA GLY A 434 -5.46 -24.65 27.91
C GLY A 434 -4.82 -23.38 28.50
N ALA A 435 -4.42 -22.42 27.67
CA ALA A 435 -4.09 -21.06 28.10
C ALA A 435 -5.31 -20.37 28.77
N ASP A 436 -5.08 -19.50 29.76
CA ASP A 436 -6.13 -18.69 30.38
C ASP A 436 -6.41 -17.40 29.58
N VAL A 437 -5.37 -16.78 28.99
CA VAL A 437 -5.48 -15.68 28.01
C VAL A 437 -4.59 -15.99 26.79
N PRO A 438 -5.03 -16.86 25.85
CA PRO A 438 -4.28 -17.16 24.63
C PRO A 438 -4.10 -15.91 23.77
N ALA A 439 -2.90 -15.73 23.23
CA ALA A 439 -2.54 -14.64 22.34
C ALA A 439 -1.53 -15.11 21.28
N PHE A 440 -1.42 -14.32 20.21
CA PHE A 440 -0.35 -14.42 19.23
C PHE A 440 0.44 -13.11 19.18
N GLY A 441 1.63 -13.16 18.59
CA GLY A 441 2.41 -11.98 18.22
C GLY A 441 3.66 -12.36 17.44
N VAL A 442 4.36 -11.36 16.90
CA VAL A 442 5.61 -11.57 16.18
C VAL A 442 6.77 -11.25 17.12
N ASN A 443 7.58 -12.26 17.43
CA ASN A 443 8.86 -12.08 18.10
C ASN A 443 9.86 -11.48 17.09
N LEU A 444 10.19 -10.20 17.25
CA LEU A 444 11.20 -9.51 16.47
C LEU A 444 12.60 -9.93 16.96
N ASN A 445 13.46 -10.38 16.05
CA ASN A 445 14.80 -10.87 16.38
C ASN A 445 15.80 -10.61 15.25
N SER A 446 16.72 -9.66 15.48
CA SER A 446 17.72 -9.21 14.50
C SER A 446 18.88 -10.19 14.25
N ILE A 447 18.88 -11.38 14.86
CA ILE A 447 19.94 -12.40 14.74
C ILE A 447 19.39 -13.69 14.11
N GLU A 448 18.22 -14.14 14.55
CA GLU A 448 17.61 -15.41 14.12
C GLU A 448 16.45 -15.23 13.12
N GLY A 449 15.97 -14.00 12.93
CA GLY A 449 14.84 -13.66 12.08
C GLY A 449 13.52 -13.60 12.86
N ASN A 450 12.57 -12.79 12.38
CA ASN A 450 11.29 -12.60 13.05
C ASN A 450 10.46 -13.89 12.98
N THR A 451 9.68 -14.18 14.02
CA THR A 451 8.96 -15.46 14.18
C THR A 451 7.59 -15.23 14.77
N LEU A 452 6.54 -15.80 14.16
CA LEU A 452 5.21 -15.83 14.74
C LEU A 452 5.19 -16.79 15.93
N VAL A 453 4.69 -16.33 17.08
CA VAL A 453 4.57 -17.11 18.31
C VAL A 453 3.17 -17.06 18.90
N GLY A 454 2.74 -18.14 19.55
CA GLY A 454 1.62 -18.17 20.47
C GLY A 454 2.09 -18.12 21.93
N LEU A 455 1.34 -17.44 22.82
CA LEU A 455 1.61 -17.39 24.27
C LEU A 455 0.31 -17.34 25.11
N ASP A 456 0.41 -17.62 26.41
CA ASP A 456 -0.64 -17.28 27.40
C ASP A 456 -0.25 -15.97 28.09
N ALA A 457 -0.95 -14.87 27.82
CA ALA A 457 -0.65 -13.56 28.41
C ALA A 457 -0.86 -13.54 29.94
N ALA A 458 -1.68 -14.43 30.50
CA ALA A 458 -1.83 -14.58 31.96
C ALA A 458 -0.69 -15.42 32.58
N HIS A 459 0.00 -16.25 31.78
CA HIS A 459 1.08 -17.14 32.22
C HIS A 459 2.28 -17.07 31.25
N PRO A 460 2.91 -15.90 31.08
CA PRO A 460 3.72 -15.54 29.91
C PRO A 460 5.03 -16.33 29.76
N GLY A 461 5.44 -17.15 30.73
CA GLY A 461 6.81 -17.69 30.86
C GLY A 461 7.33 -18.64 29.76
N SER A 462 6.61 -18.82 28.66
CA SER A 462 7.07 -19.54 27.46
C SER A 462 6.20 -19.26 26.24
N THR A 463 6.83 -18.94 25.11
CA THR A 463 6.22 -18.86 23.78
C THR A 463 6.26 -20.21 23.03
N THR A 464 5.27 -20.47 22.18
CA THR A 464 5.26 -21.56 21.18
C THR A 464 5.57 -20.98 19.78
N PRO A 465 6.73 -21.30 19.16
CA PRO A 465 7.02 -20.90 17.78
C PRO A 465 6.12 -21.62 16.77
N ILE A 466 5.61 -20.88 15.78
CA ILE A 466 4.72 -21.38 14.73
C ILE A 466 5.46 -21.42 13.39
N GLY A 467 6.03 -20.29 12.97
CA GLY A 467 6.79 -20.18 11.72
C GLY A 467 7.53 -18.85 11.60
N ALA A 468 8.47 -18.79 10.66
CA ALA A 468 9.25 -17.59 10.38
C ALA A 468 8.43 -16.53 9.65
N ILE A 469 8.71 -15.26 9.92
CA ILE A 469 8.10 -14.08 9.28
C ILE A 469 9.24 -13.29 8.64
N GLU A 470 9.27 -13.19 7.31
CA GLU A 470 10.32 -12.46 6.57
C GLU A 470 10.04 -10.94 6.47
N ARG A 471 9.34 -10.39 7.48
CA ARG A 471 8.76 -9.03 7.50
C ARG A 471 8.84 -8.42 8.91
N THR A 472 8.83 -7.09 9.02
CA THR A 472 8.80 -6.38 10.32
C THR A 472 7.37 -5.94 10.60
N LEU A 473 6.66 -6.68 11.46
CA LEU A 473 5.23 -6.46 11.70
C LEU A 473 4.97 -5.81 13.07
N VAL A 474 4.11 -4.79 13.07
CA VAL A 474 3.66 -3.99 14.22
C VAL A 474 2.13 -3.82 14.16
N GLY A 475 1.47 -3.48 15.28
CA GLY A 475 0.01 -3.35 15.32
C GLY A 475 -0.73 -4.67 15.14
N GLY A 476 -1.17 -5.34 16.21
CA GLY A 476 -1.81 -6.66 16.11
C GLY A 476 -3.33 -6.62 16.28
N ALA A 477 -4.10 -7.14 15.32
CA ALA A 477 -5.56 -7.25 15.46
C ALA A 477 -6.17 -8.54 14.90
N PHE A 478 -7.13 -9.12 15.62
CA PHE A 478 -8.05 -10.14 15.10
C PHE A 478 -9.41 -9.51 14.75
N LEU A 479 -10.02 -9.95 13.65
CA LEU A 479 -11.32 -9.44 13.18
C LEU A 479 -12.42 -10.50 13.33
N ASP A 480 -13.64 -10.08 13.67
CA ASP A 480 -14.86 -10.93 13.76
C ASP A 480 -14.78 -12.21 14.64
N GLY A 481 -13.71 -12.35 15.44
CA GLY A 481 -13.38 -13.59 16.14
C GLY A 481 -12.77 -14.68 15.26
N ASP A 482 -12.26 -14.36 14.06
CA ASP A 482 -11.38 -15.25 13.29
C ASP A 482 -9.95 -15.21 13.83
N PHE A 483 -9.66 -16.12 14.76
CA PHE A 483 -8.30 -16.34 15.27
C PHE A 483 -7.43 -17.16 14.29
N GLY A 484 -7.90 -17.41 13.07
CA GLY A 484 -7.13 -17.94 11.95
C GLY A 484 -6.24 -16.89 11.27
N THR A 485 -6.66 -15.63 11.29
CA THR A 485 -6.05 -14.55 10.50
C THR A 485 -5.69 -13.37 11.40
N LEU A 486 -4.42 -13.24 11.77
CA LEU A 486 -3.90 -12.05 12.44
C LEU A 486 -3.66 -10.96 11.39
N TYR A 487 -4.28 -9.79 11.56
CA TYR A 487 -3.97 -8.60 10.76
C TYR A 487 -2.82 -7.85 11.43
N ALA A 488 -1.88 -7.36 10.63
CA ALA A 488 -0.78 -6.53 11.09
C ALA A 488 -0.37 -5.47 10.06
N LEU A 489 0.30 -4.42 10.52
CA LEU A 489 0.95 -3.44 9.64
C LEU A 489 2.43 -3.78 9.49
N ASP A 490 2.92 -3.75 8.26
CA ASP A 490 4.34 -3.89 7.96
C ASP A 490 5.05 -2.54 8.06
N PHE A 491 6.09 -2.50 8.88
CA PHE A 491 6.85 -1.31 9.22
C PHE A 491 7.73 -0.80 8.06
N ASP A 492 8.34 -1.71 7.29
CA ASP A 492 9.34 -1.38 6.27
C ASP A 492 8.72 -0.97 4.92
N SER A 493 7.49 -1.40 4.64
CA SER A 493 6.79 -1.23 3.37
C SER A 493 5.46 -0.48 3.46
N GLY A 494 4.89 -0.35 4.66
CA GLY A 494 3.60 0.28 4.88
C GLY A 494 2.39 -0.57 4.49
N GLU A 495 2.55 -1.86 4.18
CA GLU A 495 1.41 -2.73 3.83
C GLU A 495 0.61 -3.17 5.06
N LEU A 496 -0.73 -3.16 4.95
CA LEU A 496 -1.56 -4.03 5.78
C LEU A 496 -1.38 -5.47 5.28
N VAL A 497 -1.10 -6.41 6.19
CA VAL A 497 -0.92 -7.83 5.91
C VAL A 497 -1.87 -8.70 6.72
N ARG A 498 -2.11 -9.91 6.22
CA ARG A 498 -2.76 -11.03 6.91
C ARG A 498 -1.73 -12.11 7.19
N VAL A 499 -1.71 -12.63 8.41
CA VAL A 499 -0.82 -13.72 8.84
C VAL A 499 -1.68 -14.91 9.28
N ASN A 500 -1.50 -16.06 8.63
CA ASN A 500 -2.16 -17.31 9.01
C ASN A 500 -1.57 -17.85 10.32
N THR A 501 -2.40 -17.95 11.36
CA THR A 501 -1.96 -18.38 12.70
C THR A 501 -1.54 -19.86 12.81
N ALA A 502 -1.83 -20.68 11.78
CA ALA A 502 -1.49 -22.11 11.78
C ALA A 502 -0.13 -22.44 11.13
N ASP A 503 0.41 -21.57 10.27
CA ASP A 503 1.66 -21.83 9.52
C ASP A 503 2.56 -20.60 9.30
N ALA A 504 2.17 -19.43 9.81
CA ALA A 504 2.85 -18.14 9.63
C ALA A 504 2.93 -17.62 8.17
N GLY A 505 2.15 -18.17 7.24
CA GLY A 505 2.03 -17.64 5.88
C GLY A 505 1.49 -16.21 5.88
N VAL A 506 2.17 -15.29 5.18
CA VAL A 506 1.81 -13.87 5.11
C VAL A 506 1.29 -13.49 3.72
N GLU A 507 0.16 -12.80 3.67
CA GLU A 507 -0.49 -12.25 2.46
C GLU A 507 -0.60 -10.72 2.61
N ALA A 508 -0.25 -9.96 1.57
CA ALA A 508 -0.45 -8.51 1.55
C ALA A 508 -1.89 -8.15 1.16
N VAL A 509 -2.51 -7.20 1.88
CA VAL A 509 -3.86 -6.68 1.59
C VAL A 509 -3.79 -5.42 0.73
N GLY A 510 -2.86 -4.52 1.05
CA GLY A 510 -2.63 -3.27 0.31
C GLY A 510 -1.79 -2.26 1.11
N VAL A 511 -1.29 -1.22 0.44
CA VAL A 511 -0.41 -0.20 1.04
C VAL A 511 -1.23 0.80 1.85
N ALA A 512 -1.03 0.79 3.17
CA ALA A 512 -1.54 1.79 4.09
C ALA A 512 -0.57 2.98 4.15
N THR A 513 -0.91 4.09 3.49
CA THR A 513 -0.04 5.29 3.47
C THR A 513 -0.25 6.16 4.71
N THR A 514 0.83 6.44 5.46
CA THR A 514 0.83 7.40 6.57
C THR A 514 0.86 8.86 6.07
N VAL A 515 0.61 9.81 6.97
CA VAL A 515 0.88 11.24 6.74
C VAL A 515 2.09 11.71 7.56
N ASN A 516 2.55 12.94 7.30
CA ASN A 516 3.62 13.63 8.03
C ASN A 516 5.02 12.97 8.01
N GLY A 517 5.20 11.86 7.29
CA GLY A 517 6.44 11.06 7.34
C GLY A 517 6.56 10.25 8.64
N GLU A 518 5.44 9.90 9.26
CA GLU A 518 5.36 9.01 10.41
C GLU A 518 5.41 7.54 9.97
N ASP A 519 6.00 6.68 10.80
CA ASP A 519 6.07 5.23 10.61
C ASP A 519 4.83 4.56 11.24
N TRP A 520 4.38 3.40 10.75
CA TRP A 520 3.33 2.66 11.45
C TRP A 520 3.81 2.18 12.83
N SER A 521 2.89 2.19 13.80
CA SER A 521 3.17 1.80 15.19
C SER A 521 2.15 0.79 15.70
N GLY A 522 0.85 1.06 15.54
CA GLY A 522 -0.20 0.27 16.16
C GLY A 522 -1.47 0.07 15.36
N LEU A 523 -2.25 -0.93 15.76
CA LEU A 523 -3.47 -1.38 15.08
C LEU A 523 -4.43 -2.02 16.11
N ALA A 524 -5.68 -1.56 16.18
CA ALA A 524 -6.67 -2.08 17.10
C ALA A 524 -8.07 -2.18 16.47
N LEU A 525 -8.74 -3.31 16.67
CA LEU A 525 -10.18 -3.42 16.39
C LEU A 525 -10.98 -2.76 17.51
N ASP A 526 -11.91 -1.87 17.18
CA ASP A 526 -12.98 -1.45 18.08
C ASP A 526 -14.08 -2.52 18.13
N PRO A 527 -14.24 -3.28 19.24
CA PRO A 527 -15.22 -4.36 19.32
C PRO A 527 -16.66 -3.87 19.43
N ALA A 528 -16.89 -2.57 19.63
CA ALA A 528 -18.23 -1.97 19.72
C ALA A 528 -18.73 -1.40 18.38
N SER A 529 -17.84 -1.11 17.42
CA SER A 529 -18.21 -0.64 16.08
C SER A 529 -17.73 -1.52 14.91
N GLY A 530 -16.86 -2.50 15.15
CA GLY A 530 -16.22 -3.30 14.10
C GLY A 530 -15.13 -2.54 13.32
N THR A 531 -14.80 -1.32 13.72
CA THR A 531 -13.87 -0.44 13.00
C THR A 531 -12.43 -0.74 13.38
N LEU A 532 -11.58 -0.99 12.38
CA LEU A 532 -10.14 -1.14 12.57
C LEU A 532 -9.48 0.25 12.59
N TYR A 533 -8.84 0.59 13.71
CA TYR A 533 -8.07 1.82 13.89
C TYR A 533 -6.57 1.53 13.84
N ALA A 534 -5.78 2.52 13.40
CA ALA A 534 -4.32 2.44 13.43
C ALA A 534 -3.69 3.72 13.98
N SER A 535 -2.46 3.61 14.48
CA SER A 535 -1.61 4.75 14.84
C SER A 535 -0.29 4.74 14.04
N SER A 536 0.11 5.90 13.56
CA SER A 536 1.49 6.16 13.13
C SER A 536 2.20 7.06 14.14
N THR A 537 3.53 7.03 14.15
CA THR A 537 4.37 7.89 14.99
C THR A 537 5.72 8.15 14.34
N LEU A 538 6.35 9.29 14.63
CA LEU A 538 7.75 9.51 14.23
C LEU A 538 8.66 8.62 15.09
N MET A 539 9.30 7.58 14.54
CA MET A 539 10.27 6.77 15.29
C MET A 539 11.61 7.48 15.50
N SER A 540 11.92 8.53 14.73
CA SER A 540 13.12 9.35 14.94
C SER A 540 12.84 10.86 14.82
N GLY A 541 13.71 11.68 15.41
CA GLY A 541 13.58 13.13 15.37
C GLY A 541 12.47 13.67 16.28
N GLY A 542 11.39 14.18 15.68
CA GLY A 542 10.31 14.89 16.38
C GLY A 542 9.39 14.01 17.21
N ILE A 543 8.39 14.65 17.83
CA ILE A 543 7.32 14.00 18.57
C ILE A 543 6.00 14.34 17.86
N SER A 544 5.44 13.36 17.15
CA SER A 544 4.15 13.40 16.45
C SER A 544 3.62 11.99 16.34
N SER A 545 2.31 11.82 16.52
CA SER A 545 1.59 10.58 16.24
C SER A 545 0.20 10.92 15.68
N THR A 546 -0.31 10.09 14.78
CA THR A 546 -1.59 10.32 14.07
C THR A 546 -2.49 9.08 14.19
N LEU A 547 -3.80 9.29 14.36
CA LEU A 547 -4.82 8.24 14.38
C LEU A 547 -5.50 8.13 13.01
N TYR A 548 -5.80 6.89 12.58
CA TYR A 548 -6.46 6.55 11.32
C TYR A 548 -7.56 5.50 11.54
N THR A 549 -8.48 5.37 10.59
CA THR A 549 -9.14 4.08 10.31
C THR A 549 -8.41 3.36 9.18
N ILE A 550 -8.35 2.03 9.23
CA ILE A 550 -7.88 1.16 8.15
C ILE A 550 -9.07 0.37 7.58
N ASP A 551 -9.16 0.27 6.26
CA ASP A 551 -10.04 -0.71 5.60
C ASP A 551 -9.35 -2.10 5.55
N PRO A 552 -9.86 -3.13 6.26
CA PRO A 552 -9.26 -4.47 6.28
C PRO A 552 -9.45 -5.27 4.98
N ALA A 553 -10.21 -4.74 4.02
CA ALA A 553 -10.36 -5.33 2.69
C ALA A 553 -9.36 -4.78 1.66
N THR A 554 -8.93 -3.51 1.79
CA THR A 554 -8.04 -2.85 0.80
C THR A 554 -6.71 -2.34 1.37
N GLY A 555 -6.53 -2.33 2.69
CA GLY A 555 -5.39 -1.69 3.35
C GLY A 555 -5.46 -0.15 3.38
N ALA A 556 -6.51 0.47 2.82
CA ALA A 556 -6.58 1.93 2.71
C ALA A 556 -6.66 2.62 4.08
N ALA A 557 -5.69 3.48 4.36
CA ALA A 557 -5.64 4.30 5.57
C ALA A 557 -6.36 5.65 5.37
N THR A 558 -7.24 6.01 6.31
CA THR A 558 -7.92 7.32 6.34
C THR A 558 -7.56 8.05 7.64
N PRO A 559 -6.82 9.19 7.59
CA PRO A 559 -6.41 9.91 8.79
C PRO A 559 -7.60 10.62 9.45
N ILE A 560 -7.73 10.44 10.77
CA ILE A 560 -8.72 11.09 11.64
C ILE A 560 -8.16 12.40 12.19
N GLY A 561 -6.94 12.36 12.72
CA GLY A 561 -6.29 13.51 13.35
C GLY A 561 -5.08 13.16 14.22
N PRO A 562 -4.30 14.16 14.64
CA PRO A 562 -3.12 13.95 15.49
C PRO A 562 -3.52 13.53 16.90
N ILE A 563 -2.75 12.63 17.51
CA ILE A 563 -2.94 12.16 18.89
C ILE A 563 -2.38 13.20 19.87
N SER A 564 -3.01 14.37 19.88
CA SER A 564 -2.55 15.55 20.62
C SER A 564 -2.40 15.24 22.11
N ALA A 565 -1.27 15.63 22.71
CA ALA A 565 -0.90 15.33 24.11
C ALA A 565 -0.65 13.85 24.43
N GLY A 566 -0.68 12.95 23.45
CA GLY A 566 0.26 11.83 23.43
C GLY A 566 1.61 12.30 22.87
N GLY A 567 2.70 11.69 23.31
CA GLY A 567 4.04 11.90 22.79
C GLY A 567 4.34 11.01 21.59
N ARG A 568 4.85 9.81 21.84
CA ARG A 568 5.23 8.82 20.85
C ARG A 568 4.40 7.56 21.08
N ILE A 569 3.24 7.49 20.43
CA ILE A 569 2.32 6.35 20.57
C ILE A 569 2.91 5.14 19.87
N ILE A 570 3.23 4.09 20.63
CA ILE A 570 3.91 2.89 20.11
C ILE A 570 2.95 1.79 19.66
N GLU A 571 1.78 1.71 20.29
CA GLU A 571 0.73 0.73 20.03
C GLU A 571 -0.60 1.25 20.63
N ILE A 572 -1.73 0.77 20.11
CA ILE A 572 -3.09 1.13 20.56
C ILE A 572 -3.95 -0.11 20.83
N ALA A 573 -4.95 0.02 21.70
CA ALA A 573 -5.91 -1.04 22.02
C ALA A 573 -7.30 -0.47 22.34
N ALA A 574 -8.37 -1.22 22.08
CA ALA A 574 -9.75 -0.82 22.37
C ALA A 574 -10.36 -1.66 23.51
N ASP A 575 -11.00 -1.02 24.50
CA ASP A 575 -11.76 -1.75 25.51
C ASP A 575 -13.11 -2.28 24.96
N VAL A 576 -13.83 -3.11 25.71
CA VAL A 576 -15.12 -3.70 25.26
C VAL A 576 -16.24 -2.66 25.08
N GLY A 577 -16.03 -1.41 25.47
CA GLY A 577 -16.91 -0.27 25.17
C GLY A 577 -16.47 0.53 23.93
N GLY A 578 -15.36 0.14 23.29
CA GLY A 578 -14.76 0.82 22.16
C GLY A 578 -13.97 2.08 22.55
N GLN A 579 -13.57 2.28 23.81
CA GLN A 579 -12.64 3.36 24.14
C GLN A 579 -11.22 2.96 23.71
N LEU A 580 -10.58 3.78 22.87
CA LEU A 580 -9.18 3.58 22.51
C LEU A 580 -8.25 4.08 23.62
N TYR A 581 -7.19 3.31 23.84
CA TYR A 581 -6.04 3.66 24.66
C TYR A 581 -4.78 3.45 23.82
N GLY A 582 -3.72 4.21 24.11
CA GLY A 582 -2.39 4.01 23.53
C GLY A 582 -1.30 4.20 24.57
N VAL A 583 -0.14 3.59 24.32
CA VAL A 583 1.05 3.76 25.17
C VAL A 583 1.98 4.80 24.55
N ASP A 584 2.31 5.84 25.31
CA ASP A 584 3.30 6.85 24.99
C ASP A 584 4.64 6.50 25.64
N ILE A 585 5.57 5.95 24.85
CA ILE A 585 6.92 5.58 25.32
C ILE A 585 7.80 6.81 25.58
N ALA A 586 7.54 7.95 24.93
CA ALA A 586 8.31 9.18 25.18
C ALA A 586 7.92 9.87 26.51
N GLY A 587 6.82 9.43 27.14
CA GLY A 587 6.30 9.95 28.40
C GLY A 587 6.09 8.90 29.50
N ASP A 588 6.44 7.64 29.26
CA ASP A 588 6.11 6.47 30.09
C ASP A 588 4.64 6.46 30.56
N ALA A 589 3.69 6.69 29.65
CA ALA A 589 2.30 6.98 30.03
C ALA A 589 1.23 6.24 29.20
N LEU A 590 0.12 5.91 29.86
CA LEU A 590 -1.11 5.49 29.18
C LEU A 590 -1.95 6.73 28.80
N VAL A 591 -2.43 6.76 27.56
CA VAL A 591 -3.21 7.86 26.97
C VAL A 591 -4.57 7.33 26.50
N ALA A 592 -5.68 7.97 26.89
CA ALA A 592 -6.98 7.74 26.27
C ALA A 592 -7.08 8.53 24.96
N ILE A 593 -7.68 7.97 23.91
CA ILE A 593 -7.71 8.56 22.56
C ILE A 593 -9.16 8.79 22.10
N ASP A 594 -9.48 9.99 21.63
CA ASP A 594 -10.78 10.32 21.04
C ASP A 594 -10.86 9.91 19.56
N LYS A 595 -11.68 8.90 19.28
CA LYS A 595 -11.96 8.38 17.91
C LYS A 595 -12.58 9.43 16.98
N ALA A 596 -13.19 10.50 17.49
CA ALA A 596 -13.85 11.52 16.67
C ALA A 596 -12.91 12.58 16.09
N GLY A 597 -11.67 12.68 16.58
CA GLY A 597 -10.71 13.71 16.14
C GLY A 597 -9.24 13.44 16.47
N GLY A 598 -8.90 12.21 16.89
CA GLY A 598 -7.55 11.78 17.26
C GLY A 598 -7.10 12.19 18.67
N ALA A 599 -7.71 13.21 19.28
CA ALA A 599 -7.19 13.89 20.46
C ALA A 599 -6.88 12.94 21.64
N GLY A 600 -5.63 12.95 22.08
CA GLY A 600 -5.15 12.21 23.25
C GLY A 600 -5.49 12.89 24.59
N SER A 601 -5.51 12.10 25.65
CA SER A 601 -5.69 12.55 27.04
C SER A 601 -4.91 11.62 27.98
N PRO A 602 -3.75 12.06 28.50
CA PRO A 602 -2.95 11.26 29.45
C PRO A 602 -3.71 10.87 30.71
N ILE A 603 -3.67 9.58 31.05
CA ILE A 603 -4.30 9.00 32.24
C ILE A 603 -3.33 9.00 33.41
N GLY A 604 -2.10 8.51 33.18
CA GLY A 604 -1.05 8.41 34.19
C GLY A 604 0.13 7.57 33.72
N ALA A 605 1.18 7.52 34.53
CA ALA A 605 2.44 6.87 34.18
C ALA A 605 2.41 5.35 34.42
N LEU A 606 3.05 4.60 33.51
CA LEU A 606 3.24 3.14 33.54
C LEU A 606 3.99 2.70 34.81
N GLY A 607 4.95 3.50 35.26
CA GLY A 607 5.77 3.21 36.44
C GLY A 607 7.09 2.49 36.14
N PHE A 608 7.39 2.26 34.86
CA PHE A 608 8.69 1.81 34.34
C PHE A 608 8.98 2.52 33.00
N ASN A 609 10.21 2.38 32.50
CA ASN A 609 10.70 2.99 31.26
C ASN A 609 10.40 2.06 30.07
N ALA A 610 9.33 2.30 29.31
CA ALA A 610 8.88 1.43 28.21
C ALA A 610 9.62 1.75 26.89
N GLU A 611 10.01 0.74 26.11
CA GLU A 611 10.95 0.92 24.99
C GLU A 611 10.77 -0.05 23.83
N PHE A 612 11.32 0.33 22.67
CA PHE A 612 11.23 -0.39 21.38
C PHE A 612 9.79 -0.52 20.86
N ALA A 613 9.55 -1.38 19.85
CA ALA A 613 8.20 -1.73 19.41
C ALA A 613 7.62 -2.82 20.32
N GLU A 614 6.39 -2.61 20.77
CA GLU A 614 5.72 -3.35 21.85
C GLU A 614 4.35 -3.85 21.37
N GLY A 615 3.57 -4.47 22.25
CA GLY A 615 2.26 -5.05 21.89
C GLY A 615 1.21 -4.86 22.99
N LEU A 616 0.00 -4.45 22.63
CA LEU A 616 -1.03 -4.00 23.58
C LEU A 616 -2.41 -4.50 23.13
N ASP A 617 -3.13 -5.23 23.98
CA ASP A 617 -4.51 -5.65 23.69
C ASP A 617 -5.33 -5.89 24.97
N PHE A 618 -6.65 -5.86 24.89
CA PHE A 618 -7.54 -6.20 25.99
C PHE A 618 -7.91 -7.69 25.96
N ASP A 619 -7.88 -8.38 27.10
CA ASP A 619 -8.70 -9.59 27.29
C ASP A 619 -10.17 -9.15 27.32
N PRO A 620 -10.98 -9.46 26.29
CA PRO A 620 -12.35 -8.96 26.21
C PRO A 620 -13.29 -9.73 27.16
N SER A 621 -12.84 -10.84 27.76
CA SER A 621 -13.60 -11.61 28.75
C SER A 621 -13.51 -11.03 30.16
N THR A 622 -12.49 -10.22 30.46
CA THR A 622 -12.31 -9.53 31.76
C THR A 622 -12.17 -8.02 31.66
N ASN A 623 -11.98 -7.48 30.45
CA ASN A 623 -11.63 -6.08 30.17
C ASN A 623 -10.35 -5.63 30.90
N VAL A 624 -9.33 -6.48 30.87
CA VAL A 624 -7.99 -6.19 31.39
C VAL A 624 -7.07 -5.90 30.21
N LEU A 625 -6.40 -4.74 30.24
CA LEU A 625 -5.40 -4.33 29.26
C LEU A 625 -4.08 -5.06 29.53
N TYR A 626 -3.63 -5.89 28.61
CA TYR A 626 -2.34 -6.58 28.61
C TYR A 626 -1.33 -5.86 27.71
N PHE A 627 -0.06 -5.91 28.10
CA PHE A 627 1.00 -5.13 27.47
C PHE A 627 2.31 -5.94 27.45
N ALA A 628 2.73 -6.39 26.26
CA ALA A 628 4.01 -7.01 25.99
C ALA A 628 5.06 -5.92 25.74
N ALA A 629 5.96 -5.71 26.71
CA ALA A 629 6.80 -4.53 26.81
C ALA A 629 8.28 -4.87 27.06
N VAL A 630 9.17 -3.91 26.78
CA VAL A 630 10.58 -3.93 27.16
C VAL A 630 10.82 -2.82 28.19
N ASN A 631 11.70 -3.06 29.16
CA ASN A 631 11.94 -2.17 30.28
C ASN A 631 13.42 -1.77 30.32
N ASP A 632 13.71 -0.47 30.14
CA ASP A 632 15.05 0.18 30.07
C ASP A 632 15.87 -0.09 28.79
N GLU A 633 16.23 0.97 28.05
CA GLU A 633 17.16 0.94 26.89
C GLU A 633 18.53 0.31 27.20
N SER A 634 18.97 0.34 28.47
CA SER A 634 20.39 0.19 28.80
C SER A 634 21.00 -1.20 28.59
N VAL A 635 20.20 -2.20 28.16
CA VAL A 635 20.65 -3.60 27.98
C VAL A 635 19.99 -4.32 26.80
N PHE A 636 20.80 -4.61 25.77
CA PHE A 636 20.54 -5.59 24.70
C PHE A 636 20.49 -7.06 25.21
N SER A 637 19.84 -7.31 26.35
CA SER A 637 19.77 -8.61 27.02
C SER A 637 18.67 -8.73 28.08
N GLN A 638 17.69 -7.82 28.10
CA GLN A 638 16.47 -8.01 28.91
C GLN A 638 15.42 -8.73 28.05
N PRO A 639 14.87 -9.88 28.49
CA PRO A 639 13.75 -10.49 27.78
C PRO A 639 12.49 -9.65 27.96
N GLY A 640 11.64 -9.61 26.93
CA GLY A 640 10.34 -8.94 26.99
C GLY A 640 9.46 -9.46 28.13
N GLN A 641 8.58 -8.59 28.61
CA GLN A 641 7.80 -8.77 29.83
C GLN A 641 6.33 -8.48 29.57
N MET A 642 5.45 -9.31 30.11
CA MET A 642 4.02 -9.08 30.04
C MET A 642 3.56 -8.34 31.30
N TYR A 643 2.86 -7.23 31.08
CA TYR A 643 2.24 -6.39 32.10
C TYR A 643 0.72 -6.38 31.94
N THR A 644 0.02 -5.93 32.97
CA THR A 644 -1.37 -5.48 32.90
C THR A 644 -1.46 -4.01 33.32
N ILE A 645 -2.23 -3.19 32.61
CA ILE A 645 -2.32 -1.75 32.88
C ILE A 645 -3.68 -1.39 33.49
N ASP A 646 -3.68 -0.65 34.61
CA ASP A 646 -4.91 -0.09 35.18
C ASP A 646 -5.34 1.15 34.38
N THR A 647 -6.40 1.03 33.59
CA THR A 647 -6.92 2.09 32.70
C THR A 647 -7.49 3.32 33.43
N THR A 648 -7.57 3.30 34.76
CA THR A 648 -7.99 4.46 35.58
C THR A 648 -6.80 5.27 36.10
N THR A 649 -5.60 4.69 36.14
CA THR A 649 -4.40 5.29 36.75
C THR A 649 -3.15 5.26 35.86
N GLY A 650 -3.18 4.53 34.75
CA GLY A 650 -2.06 4.31 33.84
C GLY A 650 -0.98 3.35 34.36
N HIS A 651 -1.08 2.90 35.62
CA HIS A 651 -0.03 2.11 36.27
C HIS A 651 0.02 0.67 35.75
N ALA A 652 1.19 0.23 35.28
CA ALA A 652 1.44 -1.12 34.80
C ALA A 652 1.86 -2.07 35.94
N THR A 653 1.40 -3.32 35.89
CA THR A 653 1.67 -4.36 36.89
C THR A 653 2.22 -5.60 36.19
N LEU A 654 3.47 -5.96 36.51
CA LEU A 654 4.17 -7.10 35.90
C LEU A 654 3.43 -8.43 36.18
N VAL A 655 3.13 -9.17 35.11
CA VAL A 655 2.62 -10.54 35.14
C VAL A 655 3.81 -11.53 35.15
N GLY A 656 4.79 -11.32 34.28
CA GLY A 656 6.00 -12.13 34.19
C GLY A 656 6.85 -11.84 32.94
N GLY A 657 7.99 -12.51 32.80
CA GLY A 657 8.74 -12.51 31.54
C GLY A 657 8.07 -13.40 30.48
N ILE A 658 8.20 -13.03 29.21
CA ILE A 658 7.58 -13.71 28.05
C ILE A 658 8.41 -14.93 27.57
N SER A 659 9.70 -14.95 27.89
CA SER A 659 10.60 -16.05 27.52
C SER A 659 11.62 -16.33 28.61
N ALA A 660 12.11 -17.56 28.62
CA ALA A 660 13.30 -17.95 29.38
C ALA A 660 14.61 -17.65 28.62
N ASP A 661 14.52 -17.23 27.36
CA ASP A 661 15.64 -16.80 26.54
C ASP A 661 15.89 -15.29 26.68
N PRO A 662 17.05 -14.85 27.22
CA PRO A 662 17.40 -13.44 27.34
C PRO A 662 17.75 -12.76 26.00
N ALA A 663 17.80 -13.50 24.89
CA ALA A 663 18.03 -12.97 23.54
C ALA A 663 16.75 -12.82 22.70
N ALA A 664 15.58 -13.27 23.18
CA ALA A 664 14.35 -13.30 22.38
C ALA A 664 13.07 -13.17 23.23
N ALA A 665 12.40 -12.00 23.13
CA ALA A 665 10.95 -11.83 23.32
C ALA A 665 10.47 -10.38 23.06
N GLN A 666 10.95 -9.69 22.02
CA GLN A 666 10.30 -8.42 21.62
C GLN A 666 9.03 -8.77 20.84
N ILE A 667 7.88 -8.79 21.51
CA ILE A 667 6.61 -9.19 20.88
C ILE A 667 5.86 -7.95 20.38
N ALA A 668 6.00 -7.68 19.09
CA ALA A 668 5.17 -6.73 18.35
C ALA A 668 3.99 -7.45 17.69
N ALA A 669 3.04 -6.69 17.13
CA ALA A 669 1.81 -7.21 16.51
C ALA A 669 1.05 -8.21 17.41
N PHE A 670 1.00 -7.91 18.72
CA PHE A 670 0.36 -8.73 19.74
C PHE A 670 -1.17 -8.62 19.65
N ALA A 671 -1.86 -9.76 19.66
CA ALA A 671 -3.33 -9.80 19.73
C ALA A 671 -3.81 -10.99 20.54
N ILE A 672 -4.84 -10.79 21.37
CA ILE A 672 -5.43 -11.80 22.23
C ILE A 672 -6.49 -12.59 21.44
N ALA A 673 -6.27 -13.90 21.35
CA ALA A 673 -7.13 -14.83 20.63
C ALA A 673 -8.32 -15.30 21.50
N LEU A 674 -9.06 -14.35 22.08
CA LEU A 674 -10.24 -14.63 22.91
C LEU A 674 -11.55 -14.07 22.32
N PRO A 675 -12.65 -14.83 22.40
CA PRO A 675 -14.00 -14.36 22.09
C PRO A 675 -14.40 -13.06 22.81
N SER A 676 -14.49 -11.95 22.08
CA SER A 676 -15.19 -10.73 22.52
C SER A 676 -16.72 -10.87 22.52
N SER A 677 -17.24 -11.84 21.75
CA SER A 677 -18.65 -12.19 21.65
C SER A 677 -18.84 -13.69 21.91
N PRO A 678 -19.92 -14.12 22.61
CA PRO A 678 -20.28 -15.54 22.72
C PRO A 678 -20.31 -16.27 21.36
N CYS A 679 -20.63 -15.54 20.29
CA CYS A 679 -20.77 -16.07 18.94
C CYS A 679 -19.46 -16.50 18.27
N ALA A 680 -18.30 -16.27 18.89
CA ALA A 680 -17.02 -16.84 18.44
C ALA A 680 -16.75 -18.25 19.00
N VAL A 681 -17.50 -18.73 20.00
CA VAL A 681 -17.51 -20.16 20.41
C VAL A 681 -18.95 -20.68 20.46
N PRO A 682 -19.50 -21.12 19.32
CA PRO A 682 -20.82 -21.75 19.27
C PRO A 682 -20.90 -23.01 20.14
N SER A 683 -22.04 -23.21 20.80
CA SER A 683 -22.29 -24.34 21.69
C SER A 683 -23.77 -24.71 21.68
N ASP A 684 -24.07 -26.00 21.49
CA ASP A 684 -25.41 -26.60 21.62
C ASP A 684 -26.07 -26.26 22.98
N ILE A 685 -27.29 -25.71 22.98
CA ILE A 685 -28.03 -25.31 24.18
C ILE A 685 -29.26 -26.22 24.33
N PRO A 686 -29.26 -27.25 25.20
CA PRO A 686 -30.28 -28.32 25.21
C PRO A 686 -31.74 -27.95 25.56
N TRP A 687 -32.07 -26.65 25.65
CA TRP A 687 -33.43 -26.11 25.87
C TRP A 687 -33.83 -25.07 24.80
N LEU A 688 -32.98 -24.83 23.81
CA LEU A 688 -33.13 -23.86 22.73
C LEU A 688 -32.91 -24.61 21.41
N SER A 689 -33.64 -24.24 20.35
CA SER A 689 -33.28 -24.64 18.98
C SER A 689 -33.97 -23.73 17.96
N ALA A 690 -33.47 -23.71 16.71
CA ALA A 690 -34.07 -22.96 15.62
C ALA A 690 -34.55 -23.89 14.49
N ALA A 691 -35.78 -23.67 14.01
CA ALA A 691 -36.37 -24.47 12.92
C ALA A 691 -35.71 -24.23 11.55
N THR A 692 -34.87 -23.21 11.42
CA THR A 692 -34.06 -22.92 10.21
C THR A 692 -32.77 -22.21 10.62
N THR A 693 -31.62 -22.81 10.31
CA THR A 693 -30.29 -22.36 10.75
C THR A 693 -29.45 -21.73 9.63
N SER A 694 -30.00 -21.57 8.42
CA SER A 694 -29.36 -20.84 7.32
C SER A 694 -30.35 -20.51 6.20
N GLY A 695 -30.04 -19.49 5.39
CA GLY A 695 -30.81 -19.17 4.20
C GLY A 695 -30.22 -18.03 3.36
N THR A 696 -30.99 -17.60 2.36
CA THR A 696 -30.70 -16.43 1.53
C THR A 696 -31.95 -15.55 1.48
N ILE A 697 -31.79 -14.24 1.65
CA ILE A 697 -32.87 -13.26 1.69
C ILE A 697 -32.55 -12.15 0.68
N ALA A 698 -33.39 -12.01 -0.34
CA ALA A 698 -33.21 -10.99 -1.37
C ALA A 698 -33.35 -9.56 -0.82
N ALA A 699 -32.78 -8.60 -1.55
CA ALA A 699 -32.87 -7.16 -1.27
C ALA A 699 -34.30 -6.70 -0.90
N GLY A 700 -34.44 -6.00 0.23
CA GLY A 700 -35.72 -5.48 0.75
C GLY A 700 -36.71 -6.53 1.25
N ALA A 701 -36.26 -7.76 1.55
CA ALA A 701 -37.12 -8.86 2.02
C ALA A 701 -36.80 -9.31 3.47
N SER A 702 -37.69 -10.10 4.06
CA SER A 702 -37.51 -10.65 5.40
C SER A 702 -38.18 -12.02 5.57
N THR A 703 -37.55 -12.89 6.37
CA THR A 703 -38.00 -14.26 6.67
C THR A 703 -38.13 -14.45 8.19
N PRO A 704 -39.26 -14.97 8.70
CA PRO A 704 -39.36 -15.38 10.10
C PRO A 704 -38.69 -16.74 10.33
N VAL A 705 -37.88 -16.85 11.37
CA VAL A 705 -37.33 -18.09 11.91
C VAL A 705 -38.08 -18.43 13.20
N GLU A 706 -38.64 -19.63 13.30
CA GLU A 706 -39.21 -20.13 14.56
C GLU A 706 -38.08 -20.60 15.49
N ILE A 707 -38.10 -20.12 16.73
CA ILE A 707 -37.19 -20.49 17.81
C ILE A 707 -37.98 -21.27 18.87
N ASP A 708 -37.65 -22.56 19.02
CA ASP A 708 -38.22 -23.48 20.00
C ASP A 708 -37.50 -23.36 21.35
N LEU A 709 -38.27 -23.32 22.44
CA LEU A 709 -37.79 -23.24 23.82
C LEU A 709 -38.43 -24.35 24.67
N ASP A 710 -37.66 -25.34 25.13
CA ASP A 710 -38.15 -26.53 25.84
C ASP A 710 -37.66 -26.61 27.29
N ALA A 711 -38.58 -26.46 28.26
CA ALA A 711 -38.31 -26.66 29.69
C ALA A 711 -38.53 -28.12 30.16
N GLY A 712 -38.65 -29.08 29.24
CA GLY A 712 -38.87 -30.52 29.49
C GLY A 712 -37.89 -31.17 30.48
N ALA A 713 -36.65 -30.69 30.51
CA ALA A 713 -35.59 -31.14 31.42
C ALA A 713 -35.18 -30.10 32.49
N LEU A 714 -35.85 -28.95 32.53
CA LEU A 714 -35.46 -27.81 33.37
C LEU A 714 -36.22 -27.77 34.71
N GLY A 715 -35.59 -27.19 35.72
CA GLY A 715 -36.23 -26.85 36.99
C GLY A 715 -36.72 -25.40 37.00
N ALA A 716 -37.47 -25.01 38.03
CA ALA A 716 -37.88 -23.62 38.19
C ALA A 716 -36.66 -22.69 38.37
N GLY A 717 -36.60 -21.60 37.61
CA GLY A 717 -35.44 -20.70 37.53
C GLY A 717 -35.37 -19.93 36.20
N THR A 718 -34.35 -19.10 36.04
CA THR A 718 -34.08 -18.38 34.78
C THR A 718 -32.85 -18.96 34.09
N TYR A 719 -33.00 -19.26 32.81
CA TYR A 719 -31.97 -19.76 31.91
C TYR A 719 -31.68 -18.71 30.84
N THR A 720 -30.43 -18.65 30.39
CA THR A 720 -29.95 -17.62 29.45
C THR A 720 -28.99 -18.23 28.43
N ALA A 721 -29.15 -17.85 27.17
CA ALA A 721 -28.33 -18.26 26.04
C ALA A 721 -28.22 -17.13 25.02
N THR A 722 -27.52 -17.38 23.92
CA THR A 722 -27.29 -16.43 22.83
C THR A 722 -27.59 -17.12 21.50
N LEU A 723 -28.33 -16.45 20.61
CA LEU A 723 -28.40 -16.80 19.20
C LEU A 723 -27.45 -15.88 18.40
N CYS A 724 -26.81 -16.46 17.41
CA CYS A 724 -25.68 -15.89 16.70
C CYS A 724 -25.95 -15.93 15.20
N VAL A 725 -26.47 -14.84 14.65
CA VAL A 725 -26.82 -14.74 13.23
C VAL A 725 -25.60 -14.21 12.48
N ARG A 726 -24.93 -15.07 11.72
CA ARG A 726 -23.78 -14.71 10.86
C ARG A 726 -24.24 -14.45 9.43
N SER A 727 -23.67 -13.48 8.72
CA SER A 727 -24.06 -13.17 7.34
C SER A 727 -22.93 -12.60 6.46
N ASN A 728 -23.23 -12.36 5.18
CA ASN A 728 -22.38 -11.62 4.23
C ASN A 728 -22.64 -10.10 4.21
N ASP A 729 -23.40 -9.54 5.16
CA ASP A 729 -23.36 -8.09 5.41
C ASP A 729 -21.96 -7.74 5.90
N ALA A 730 -21.25 -6.86 5.19
CA ALA A 730 -19.89 -6.50 5.50
C ALA A 730 -19.76 -5.64 6.78
N ASP A 731 -20.76 -4.81 7.08
CA ASP A 731 -20.81 -3.93 8.26
C ASP A 731 -21.28 -4.70 9.51
N ARG A 732 -22.14 -5.71 9.34
CA ARG A 732 -22.80 -6.47 10.43
C ARG A 732 -22.75 -7.98 10.21
N ARG A 733 -21.55 -8.50 9.96
CA ARG A 733 -21.22 -9.92 9.76
C ARG A 733 -21.73 -10.86 10.85
N ILE A 734 -21.92 -10.38 12.08
CA ILE A 734 -22.48 -11.14 13.21
C ILE A 734 -23.47 -10.27 13.99
N VAL A 735 -24.72 -10.73 14.10
CA VAL A 735 -25.73 -10.14 15.00
C VAL A 735 -25.97 -11.07 16.19
N VAL A 736 -25.78 -10.51 17.39
CA VAL A 736 -25.90 -11.21 18.68
C VAL A 736 -27.31 -10.99 19.25
N VAL A 737 -28.07 -12.06 19.47
CA VAL A 737 -29.44 -12.00 20.00
C VAL A 737 -29.51 -12.75 21.35
N PRO A 738 -29.56 -12.04 22.49
CA PRO A 738 -29.72 -12.67 23.80
C PRO A 738 -31.08 -13.36 23.94
N VAL A 739 -31.09 -14.54 24.55
CA VAL A 739 -32.29 -15.35 24.81
C VAL A 739 -32.43 -15.61 26.32
N SER A 740 -33.63 -15.41 26.87
CA SER A 740 -33.93 -15.78 28.25
C SER A 740 -35.22 -16.60 28.39
N LEU A 741 -35.14 -17.72 29.08
CA LEU A 741 -36.26 -18.60 29.42
C LEU A 741 -36.45 -18.63 30.93
N THR A 742 -37.61 -18.20 31.42
CA THR A 742 -37.99 -18.36 32.83
C THR A 742 -38.94 -19.54 32.97
N VAL A 743 -38.65 -20.41 33.94
CA VAL A 743 -39.41 -21.63 34.24
C VAL A 743 -40.04 -21.48 35.63
N GLU A 744 -41.36 -21.69 35.71
CA GLU A 744 -42.18 -21.60 36.94
C GLU A 744 -42.72 -22.96 37.42
#